data_AF-A0A356FFI5-F1
#
_entry.id   AF-A0A356FFI5-F1
#
_cell.length_a   1.000
_cell.length_b   1.000
_cell.length_c   1.000
_cell.angle_alpha   90.00
_cell.angle_beta   90.00
_cell.angle_gamma   90.00
#
_symmetry.space_group_name_H-M   'P 1'
#
loop_
_entity.id
_entity.type
_entity.pdbx_description
1 polymer ?
#
loop_
_entity_poly.entity_id
_entity_poly.type
_entity_poly.pdbx_seq_one_letter_code
_entity_poly.pdbx_strand_id
1 'polypeptide(L)'
;MRRFPHCCRAAQTAILSPPRSFVCKCWLHASNQVDTEPYPLYLCLIAVKGSLGAARLLGAEKPGNGEGAQQRVIVERLGFMSIFLNQKKFSLMSMPVIVCIFSISLGQAQAGDDLALELPDIIVRQSDLLDNDIRVSGGRTLLRLSNGTANAGTGPLYLYGVTPGNDDGTQDVRQRVFREDGSYFERVAGTFVYHSEHNHIHFEEWAQYRLRRVVGEDGVGDVVAAGQKTSFCILDLGVYDRSLPGYVSGGFFRTCSSTTQGLSVGWIDVYSKSLPGQNIDITGVPDGHYWLESEVDPNNNVLESNEDNNIARIRITIGNPSDINPDTYEPNGDLDNVRSISAGTPNSPNLGPCNPKRTLINLTLHEAGDEDYFRFYSNETGGMADFVRLDFDNSHGNIDLELLDDNGTLVDESRTSRDYERISMFEKPEGWYYARISGRNGDTNDGYRLSINPPANQPPAIETLPPAAGDVRIRHGIDLYMVNWAHSDPENDTAWVTVYLSETRELDETAEMIAPSLHTNASLGFVIINSAEVKPGTYYVYCQITDGGLTRGDWSDGTLTIVDLGAACLIIGNGNDCNGNGFSDECDIEFGESTDCNANGIPDDCDIASGDSLDSDGDLEPDECRDSRPLFHRGDINGDSSLDISDAVGTLDYLFTGGAIPSCLEASDFNNDRIVDISDAVASLNYLFSGGEPPAAPGPPEARCGNDTDAEGSLGDLGCDNYAGC
;
A
#
# COMPACT_ATOMS: atom_id res chain seq x y z
N MET A 1 27.14 -6.39 -63.68
CA MET A 1 27.33 -5.35 -64.72
C MET A 1 26.25 -4.29 -64.53
N ARG A 2 26.61 -2.99 -64.66
CA ARG A 2 25.83 -1.86 -65.25
C ARG A 2 24.30 -1.80 -64.99
N ARG A 3 23.69 -0.73 -64.46
CA ARG A 3 24.06 0.72 -64.44
C ARG A 3 23.45 1.49 -63.25
N PHE A 4 24.26 2.36 -62.64
CA PHE A 4 23.91 3.63 -61.98
C PHE A 4 23.88 4.76 -63.08
N PRO A 5 23.58 6.08 -62.85
CA PRO A 5 24.06 6.86 -61.67
C PRO A 5 23.41 8.21 -61.22
N HIS A 6 23.96 8.73 -60.11
CA HIS A 6 24.09 10.15 -59.66
C HIS A 6 22.84 10.90 -59.16
N CYS A 7 22.89 11.74 -58.11
CA CYS A 7 23.95 12.13 -57.13
C CYS A 7 23.28 12.74 -55.86
N CYS A 8 23.93 13.20 -54.77
CA CYS A 8 25.34 13.56 -54.52
C CYS A 8 25.76 13.37 -53.02
N ARG A 9 26.77 14.14 -52.56
CA ARG A 9 27.18 14.47 -51.17
C ARG A 9 27.23 16.03 -51.07
N ALA A 10 27.58 16.75 -50.00
CA ALA A 10 28.27 16.51 -48.71
C ALA A 10 27.87 17.67 -47.73
N ALA A 11 27.70 17.51 -46.41
CA ALA A 11 28.69 17.43 -45.31
C ALA A 11 29.06 18.78 -44.61
N GLN A 12 29.31 18.67 -43.29
CA GLN A 12 30.10 19.53 -42.37
C GLN A 12 29.47 20.75 -41.62
N THR A 13 29.16 20.50 -40.34
CA THR A 13 29.57 21.24 -39.11
C THR A 13 29.39 22.78 -39.01
N ALA A 14 28.62 23.25 -38.02
CA ALA A 14 29.15 23.72 -36.71
C ALA A 14 28.19 24.66 -35.91
N ILE A 15 27.97 24.32 -34.62
CA ILE A 15 28.07 25.23 -33.44
C ILE A 15 27.13 26.47 -33.34
N LEU A 16 26.05 26.37 -32.55
CA LEU A 16 25.72 27.19 -31.34
C LEU A 16 24.23 27.14 -30.93
N SER A 17 24.00 27.12 -29.62
CA SER A 17 22.69 27.07 -28.95
C SER A 17 22.09 28.49 -28.71
N PRO A 18 21.04 28.69 -27.88
CA PRO A 18 19.71 29.11 -28.36
C PRO A 18 19.31 30.52 -27.86
N PRO A 19 18.06 30.98 -28.11
CA PRO A 19 17.46 32.04 -27.31
C PRO A 19 16.23 31.57 -26.52
N ARG A 20 16.22 31.91 -25.23
CA ARG A 20 15.03 31.85 -24.36
C ARG A 20 14.01 32.93 -24.75
N SER A 21 12.73 32.60 -24.58
CA SER A 21 11.59 33.47 -24.24
C SER A 21 11.72 35.00 -24.42
N PHE A 22 10.78 35.63 -25.16
CA PHE A 22 10.12 36.85 -24.66
C PHE A 22 8.72 37.11 -25.25
N VAL A 23 7.87 37.62 -24.37
CA VAL A 23 6.48 38.08 -24.53
C VAL A 23 6.27 39.02 -25.75
N CYS A 24 5.11 38.94 -26.41
CA CYS A 24 4.52 40.12 -27.04
C CYS A 24 2.97 40.16 -26.96
N LYS A 25 2.44 41.34 -26.61
CA LYS A 25 1.00 41.67 -26.58
C LYS A 25 0.57 42.30 -27.91
N CYS A 26 -0.73 42.15 -28.24
CA CYS A 26 -1.49 43.00 -29.18
C CYS A 26 -1.10 42.86 -30.67
N TRP A 27 -1.97 43.15 -31.66
CA TRP A 27 -3.25 43.88 -31.69
C TRP A 27 -4.15 43.34 -32.82
N LEU A 28 -5.47 43.55 -32.78
CA LEU A 28 -6.35 43.27 -33.93
C LEU A 28 -6.16 44.30 -35.05
N HIS A 29 -6.25 43.85 -36.31
CA HIS A 29 -6.89 44.65 -37.37
C HIS A 29 -7.51 43.73 -38.44
N ALA A 30 -8.76 44.01 -38.82
CA ALA A 30 -9.55 43.18 -39.74
C ALA A 30 -9.57 43.74 -41.18
N SER A 31 -9.75 42.85 -42.18
CA SER A 31 -10.25 43.20 -43.53
C SER A 31 -10.71 41.96 -44.33
N ASN A 32 -12.02 41.89 -44.60
CA ASN A 32 -12.74 41.36 -45.79
C ASN A 32 -12.29 40.02 -46.46
N GLN A 33 -13.08 38.92 -46.46
CA GLN A 33 -14.27 38.68 -47.33
C GLN A 33 -13.93 38.73 -48.86
N VAL A 34 -14.17 37.74 -49.73
CA VAL A 34 -14.92 36.43 -49.71
C VAL A 34 -14.32 35.50 -50.80
N ASP A 35 -14.42 34.16 -50.67
CA ASP A 35 -15.08 33.25 -51.67
C ASP A 35 -14.81 31.74 -51.43
N THR A 36 -15.90 31.00 -51.12
CA THR A 36 -16.29 29.61 -51.55
C THR A 36 -15.24 28.48 -51.62
N GLU A 37 -15.41 27.25 -51.10
CA GLU A 37 -16.57 26.43 -50.69
C GLU A 37 -16.15 25.36 -49.61
N PRO A 38 -17.06 24.59 -48.98
CA PRO A 38 -16.82 24.02 -47.65
C PRO A 38 -16.48 22.50 -47.56
N TYR A 39 -15.72 22.14 -46.53
CA TYR A 39 -15.74 20.83 -45.87
C TYR A 39 -16.02 21.01 -44.37
N PRO A 40 -16.92 20.23 -43.74
CA PRO A 40 -17.33 20.46 -42.35
C PRO A 40 -16.34 19.88 -41.32
N LEU A 41 -15.73 20.77 -40.53
CA LEU A 41 -15.21 20.43 -39.21
C LEU A 41 -16.38 20.35 -38.23
N TYR A 42 -16.61 19.18 -37.63
CA TYR A 42 -17.52 19.03 -36.50
C TYR A 42 -16.81 19.41 -35.19
N LEU A 43 -17.31 20.45 -34.53
CA LEU A 43 -16.90 20.85 -33.19
C LEU A 43 -17.77 20.10 -32.19
N CYS A 44 -17.19 19.20 -31.39
CA CYS A 44 -17.93 18.52 -30.31
C CYS A 44 -17.96 19.39 -29.05
N LEU A 45 -19.16 19.67 -28.55
CA LEU A 45 -19.40 20.38 -27.29
C LEU A 45 -19.71 19.35 -26.20
N ILE A 46 -18.82 19.19 -25.22
CA ILE A 46 -19.14 18.43 -24.00
C ILE A 46 -20.03 19.30 -23.11
N ALA A 47 -21.22 18.80 -22.81
CA ALA A 47 -22.16 19.42 -21.88
C ALA A 47 -22.31 18.55 -20.63
N VAL A 48 -21.72 18.98 -19.51
CA VAL A 48 -21.87 18.28 -18.23
C VAL A 48 -23.28 18.47 -17.70
N LYS A 49 -23.95 17.37 -17.37
CA LYS A 49 -25.38 17.32 -17.01
C LYS A 49 -25.54 16.75 -15.60
N GLY A 50 -25.62 17.62 -14.60
CA GLY A 50 -25.81 17.21 -13.21
C GLY A 50 -27.19 16.59 -12.95
N SER A 51 -27.22 15.44 -12.28
CA SER A 51 -28.43 14.72 -11.88
C SER A 51 -28.92 15.16 -10.49
N LEU A 52 -30.23 15.35 -10.35
CA LEU A 52 -30.91 15.57 -9.07
C LEU A 52 -31.55 14.24 -8.62
N GLY A 53 -31.05 13.65 -7.54
CA GLY A 53 -31.66 12.52 -6.82
C GLY A 53 -32.20 12.98 -5.46
N ALA A 54 -33.35 12.45 -5.04
CA ALA A 54 -34.09 12.95 -3.88
C ALA A 54 -33.73 12.24 -2.56
N ALA A 55 -33.73 13.00 -1.45
CA ALA A 55 -33.73 12.46 -0.08
C ALA A 55 -34.93 13.00 0.72
N ARG A 56 -35.43 12.18 1.66
CA ARG A 56 -36.71 12.37 2.38
C ARG A 56 -36.69 13.50 3.41
N LEU A 57 -37.87 14.10 3.61
CA LEU A 57 -38.20 14.92 4.79
C LEU A 57 -38.47 14.04 6.02
N LEU A 58 -37.77 14.30 7.12
CA LEU A 58 -38.22 14.06 8.48
C LEU A 58 -37.98 15.34 9.29
N GLY A 59 -38.94 15.71 10.14
CA GLY A 59 -38.95 17.02 10.83
C GLY A 59 -38.38 16.97 12.24
N ALA A 60 -37.83 18.11 12.68
CA ALA A 60 -37.51 18.40 14.08
C ALA A 60 -37.77 19.88 14.40
N GLU A 61 -37.91 20.21 15.68
CA GLU A 61 -38.57 21.41 16.18
C GLU A 61 -37.65 22.64 16.37
N LYS A 62 -38.26 23.80 16.66
CA LYS A 62 -37.57 25.07 17.01
C LYS A 62 -36.94 25.00 18.42
N PRO A 63 -35.81 25.69 18.66
CA PRO A 63 -35.82 27.09 19.17
C PRO A 63 -34.89 28.02 18.33
N GLY A 64 -34.72 29.32 18.57
CA GLY A 64 -35.31 30.22 19.57
C GLY A 64 -34.34 31.31 20.07
N ASN A 65 -34.13 32.38 19.29
CA ASN A 65 -33.53 33.70 19.62
C ASN A 65 -32.11 33.80 20.23
N GLY A 66 -31.30 34.77 19.74
CA GLY A 66 -30.26 35.41 20.58
C GLY A 66 -29.01 35.99 19.87
N GLU A 67 -29.13 37.19 19.30
CA GLU A 67 -28.10 38.25 19.11
C GLU A 67 -26.57 37.94 19.04
N GLY A 68 -25.87 38.50 18.03
CA GLY A 68 -24.43 38.81 18.16
C GLY A 68 -23.60 38.92 16.87
N ALA A 69 -23.23 40.14 16.48
CA ALA A 69 -22.26 40.53 15.44
C ALA A 69 -20.90 39.77 15.47
N GLN A 70 -20.06 39.67 14.43
CA GLN A 70 -19.93 40.41 13.16
C GLN A 70 -18.92 39.69 12.22
N GLN A 71 -19.15 39.59 10.91
CA GLN A 71 -18.05 39.70 9.92
C GLN A 71 -18.56 40.11 8.53
N ARG A 72 -17.69 40.80 7.77
CA ARG A 72 -18.04 41.52 6.54
C ARG A 72 -17.79 40.66 5.30
N VAL A 73 -18.78 40.59 4.40
CA VAL A 73 -18.55 40.20 3.00
C VAL A 73 -18.64 41.46 2.14
N ILE A 74 -17.58 41.77 1.40
CA ILE A 74 -17.59 42.81 0.36
C ILE A 74 -17.64 42.08 -0.99
N VAL A 75 -18.63 42.46 -1.81
CA VAL A 75 -18.85 41.92 -3.16
C VAL A 75 -18.57 43.02 -4.19
N GLU A 76 -17.71 42.70 -5.16
CA GLU A 76 -17.57 43.24 -6.54
C GLU A 76 -16.20 42.72 -7.04
N ARG A 77 -15.95 42.33 -8.29
CA ARG A 77 -16.62 42.50 -9.58
C ARG A 77 -16.07 41.47 -10.58
N LEU A 78 -16.86 41.05 -11.57
CA LEU A 78 -16.48 41.07 -13.00
C LEU A 78 -17.74 40.77 -13.84
N GLY A 79 -18.05 41.63 -14.80
CA GLY A 79 -19.29 41.57 -15.57
C GLY A 79 -19.08 41.15 -17.02
N PHE A 80 -20.14 40.69 -17.67
CA PHE A 80 -20.21 40.57 -19.13
C PHE A 80 -21.38 41.38 -19.71
N MET A 81 -21.16 41.89 -20.92
CA MET A 81 -21.92 42.97 -21.51
C MET A 81 -22.90 42.46 -22.58
N SER A 82 -24.19 42.76 -22.43
CA SER A 82 -25.21 42.41 -23.42
C SER A 82 -25.12 43.29 -24.68
N ILE A 83 -25.24 42.69 -25.87
CA ILE A 83 -25.47 43.41 -27.13
C ILE A 83 -26.74 42.87 -27.81
N PHE A 84 -27.66 43.77 -28.13
CA PHE A 84 -28.90 43.53 -28.88
C PHE A 84 -28.65 43.45 -30.40
N LEU A 85 -29.42 42.61 -31.11
CA LEU A 85 -29.87 42.79 -32.50
C LEU A 85 -31.12 41.90 -32.71
N ASN A 86 -32.33 42.37 -32.44
CA ASN A 86 -33.22 43.23 -33.26
C ASN A 86 -33.96 42.48 -34.40
N GLN A 87 -35.27 42.71 -34.49
CA GLN A 87 -36.20 41.91 -35.31
C GLN A 87 -36.39 42.44 -36.73
N LYS A 88 -36.62 41.53 -37.70
CA LYS A 88 -37.44 41.83 -38.88
C LYS A 88 -38.42 40.69 -39.21
N LYS A 89 -39.68 41.08 -39.45
CA LYS A 89 -40.82 40.26 -39.84
C LYS A 89 -40.69 39.78 -41.28
N PHE A 90 -41.29 38.64 -41.62
CA PHE A 90 -42.19 38.52 -42.78
C PHE A 90 -43.27 37.46 -42.53
N SER A 91 -44.44 37.64 -43.15
CA SER A 91 -45.68 36.86 -42.90
C SER A 91 -45.95 35.85 -44.01
N LEU A 92 -46.77 34.83 -43.70
CA LEU A 92 -47.13 33.72 -44.59
C LEU A 92 -47.83 34.18 -45.89
N MET A 93 -47.61 33.42 -46.96
CA MET A 93 -48.66 33.05 -47.91
C MET A 93 -48.52 31.57 -48.32
N SER A 94 -49.65 30.95 -48.65
CA SER A 94 -49.87 29.51 -48.73
C SER A 94 -50.09 29.01 -50.17
N MET A 95 -49.71 27.76 -50.45
CA MET A 95 -50.47 26.74 -51.22
C MET A 95 -49.64 25.44 -51.40
N PRO A 96 -50.26 24.28 -51.65
CA PRO A 96 -49.70 22.97 -51.30
C PRO A 96 -49.02 22.21 -52.45
N VAL A 97 -48.10 21.30 -52.10
CA VAL A 97 -47.64 20.22 -53.00
C VAL A 97 -47.62 18.90 -52.22
N ILE A 98 -48.10 17.85 -52.88
CA ILE A 98 -48.21 16.48 -52.37
C ILE A 98 -46.80 15.89 -52.21
N VAL A 99 -46.48 15.35 -51.03
CA VAL A 99 -45.27 14.57 -50.79
C VAL A 99 -45.65 13.09 -50.71
N CYS A 100 -45.06 12.26 -51.58
CA CYS A 100 -45.18 10.82 -51.50
C CYS A 100 -44.50 10.31 -50.21
N ILE A 101 -45.24 9.58 -49.38
CA ILE A 101 -44.69 8.90 -48.22
C ILE A 101 -43.86 7.72 -48.70
N PHE A 102 -42.54 7.89 -48.75
CA PHE A 102 -41.62 6.77 -48.67
C PHE A 102 -41.45 6.41 -47.20
N SER A 103 -41.96 5.24 -46.82
CA SER A 103 -41.69 4.63 -45.51
C SER A 103 -40.25 4.14 -45.47
N ILE A 104 -39.31 5.04 -45.24
CA ILE A 104 -37.99 4.68 -44.75
C ILE A 104 -38.18 4.38 -43.26
N SER A 105 -38.03 3.12 -42.88
CA SER A 105 -37.85 2.75 -41.49
C SER A 105 -36.55 3.39 -41.00
N LEU A 106 -36.66 4.50 -40.29
CA LEU A 106 -35.60 5.00 -39.43
C LEU A 106 -35.37 3.94 -38.36
N GLY A 107 -34.46 3.01 -38.64
CA GLY A 107 -33.82 2.25 -37.58
C GLY A 107 -33.21 3.27 -36.63
N GLN A 108 -33.64 3.24 -35.37
CA GLN A 108 -33.03 4.08 -34.35
C GLN A 108 -31.59 3.59 -34.20
N ALA A 109 -30.65 4.30 -34.83
CA ALA A 109 -29.27 4.25 -34.41
C ALA A 109 -29.25 4.85 -33.00
N GLN A 110 -29.33 3.97 -32.02
CA GLN A 110 -29.11 4.29 -30.62
C GLN A 110 -27.72 4.93 -30.56
N ALA A 111 -27.63 6.12 -29.95
CA ALA A 111 -26.32 6.61 -29.56
C ALA A 111 -25.78 5.58 -28.58
N GLY A 112 -24.70 4.89 -28.96
CA GLY A 112 -23.95 4.11 -27.99
C GLY A 112 -23.39 5.08 -26.97
N ASP A 113 -23.59 4.79 -25.68
CA ASP A 113 -22.89 5.51 -24.63
C ASP A 113 -21.38 5.27 -24.86
N ASP A 114 -20.62 6.36 -24.98
CA ASP A 114 -19.18 6.33 -25.22
C ASP A 114 -18.50 6.07 -23.87
N LEU A 115 -18.52 4.80 -23.45
CA LEU A 115 -18.05 4.30 -22.17
C LEU A 115 -16.57 4.66 -21.97
N ALA A 116 -16.22 5.14 -20.76
CA ALA A 116 -14.86 5.56 -20.49
C ALA A 116 -13.88 4.38 -20.56
N LEU A 117 -12.64 4.67 -20.93
CA LEU A 117 -11.57 3.69 -21.00
C LEU A 117 -10.91 3.53 -19.64
N GLU A 118 -10.70 2.28 -19.24
CA GLU A 118 -9.86 1.94 -18.10
C GLU A 118 -8.44 1.74 -18.63
N LEU A 119 -7.56 2.70 -18.37
CA LEU A 119 -6.20 2.74 -18.90
C LEU A 119 -5.17 2.52 -17.79
N PRO A 120 -4.06 1.83 -18.08
CA PRO A 120 -2.92 1.79 -17.18
C PRO A 120 -2.20 3.15 -17.14
N ASP A 121 -1.41 3.36 -16.09
CA ASP A 121 -0.49 4.49 -15.92
C ASP A 121 0.83 3.90 -15.42
N ILE A 122 1.78 3.64 -16.32
CA ILE A 122 3.00 2.89 -16.03
C ILE A 122 4.12 3.86 -15.65
N ILE A 123 4.47 3.84 -14.37
CA ILE A 123 5.48 4.70 -13.79
C ILE A 123 6.70 3.90 -13.34
N VAL A 124 7.86 4.56 -13.27
CA VAL A 124 9.03 4.01 -12.59
C VAL A 124 9.04 4.45 -11.13
N ARG A 125 9.08 3.51 -10.19
CA ARG A 125 9.16 3.85 -8.76
C ARG A 125 10.59 4.26 -8.39
N GLN A 126 10.77 5.55 -8.11
CA GLN A 126 12.08 6.18 -7.88
C GLN A 126 12.92 5.53 -6.78
N SER A 127 12.28 4.98 -5.73
CA SER A 127 12.98 4.33 -4.61
C SER A 127 13.71 3.04 -5.00
N ASP A 128 13.25 2.30 -6.02
CA ASP A 128 13.93 1.07 -6.45
C ASP A 128 15.29 1.37 -7.10
N LEU A 129 15.45 2.55 -7.71
CA LEU A 129 16.73 2.99 -8.27
C LEU A 129 17.81 3.21 -7.18
N LEU A 130 17.40 3.46 -5.92
CA LEU A 130 18.33 3.64 -4.81
C LEU A 130 19.11 2.35 -4.51
N ASP A 131 18.54 1.18 -4.83
CA ASP A 131 19.27 -0.08 -4.82
C ASP A 131 20.13 -0.22 -6.09
N ASN A 132 21.27 0.47 -6.09
CA ASN A 132 22.30 0.39 -7.12
C ASN A 132 23.68 0.03 -6.51
N ASP A 133 24.62 -0.43 -7.33
CA ASP A 133 26.03 -0.56 -6.94
C ASP A 133 26.99 -0.57 -8.14
N ILE A 134 28.20 -0.01 -7.98
CA ILE A 134 29.23 0.00 -9.03
C ILE A 134 30.18 -1.19 -8.81
N ARG A 135 30.35 -2.03 -9.84
CA ARG A 135 31.27 -3.18 -9.82
C ARG A 135 32.30 -3.10 -10.92
N VAL A 136 33.57 -3.32 -10.56
CA VAL A 136 34.69 -3.46 -11.51
C VAL A 136 34.98 -4.94 -11.72
N SER A 137 34.93 -5.42 -12.96
CA SER A 137 35.28 -6.79 -13.31
C SER A 137 35.75 -6.91 -14.77
N GLY A 138 36.80 -7.69 -15.01
CA GLY A 138 37.31 -7.95 -16.36
C GLY A 138 37.79 -6.71 -17.14
N GLY A 139 38.10 -5.61 -16.45
CA GLY A 139 38.45 -4.33 -17.08
C GLY A 139 37.26 -3.47 -17.50
N ARG A 140 36.02 -3.87 -17.16
CA ARG A 140 34.81 -3.04 -17.29
C ARG A 140 34.36 -2.55 -15.92
N THR A 141 33.76 -1.36 -15.90
CA THR A 141 33.07 -0.79 -14.74
C THR A 141 31.58 -0.78 -15.05
N LEU A 142 30.79 -1.52 -14.28
CA LEU A 142 29.35 -1.69 -14.49
C LEU A 142 28.60 -1.07 -13.31
N LEU A 143 27.73 -0.11 -13.60
CA LEU A 143 26.73 0.38 -12.66
C LEU A 143 25.54 -0.58 -12.73
N ARG A 144 25.30 -1.35 -11.66
CA ARG A 144 24.14 -2.24 -11.53
C ARG A 144 23.02 -1.47 -10.82
N LEU A 145 21.78 -1.73 -11.19
CA LEU A 145 20.60 -1.07 -10.65
C LEU A 145 19.43 -2.04 -10.53
N SER A 146 18.61 -1.85 -9.51
CA SER A 146 17.26 -2.38 -9.43
C SER A 146 16.30 -1.41 -10.11
N ASN A 147 15.17 -1.90 -10.61
CA ASN A 147 14.18 -1.09 -11.31
C ASN A 147 12.77 -1.66 -11.11
N GLY A 148 11.86 -0.81 -10.61
CA GLY A 148 10.44 -1.13 -10.44
C GLY A 148 9.55 -0.34 -11.40
N THR A 149 8.71 -1.03 -12.19
CA THR A 149 7.69 -0.43 -13.08
C THR A 149 6.29 -0.78 -12.56
N ALA A 150 5.49 0.21 -12.17
CA ALA A 150 4.21 0.04 -11.50
C ALA A 150 3.04 0.57 -12.33
N ASN A 151 1.87 -0.05 -12.21
CA ASN A 151 0.63 0.47 -12.79
C ASN A 151 -0.16 1.28 -11.76
N ALA A 152 -0.13 2.61 -11.89
CA ALA A 152 -0.88 3.57 -11.09
C ALA A 152 -2.24 3.96 -11.71
N GLY A 153 -2.63 3.32 -12.83
CA GLY A 153 -3.79 3.71 -13.64
C GLY A 153 -5.13 3.21 -13.10
N THR A 154 -6.19 3.44 -13.87
CA THR A 154 -7.53 2.93 -13.56
C THR A 154 -7.80 1.54 -14.12
N GLY A 155 -7.07 1.12 -15.14
CA GLY A 155 -7.23 -0.18 -15.80
C GLY A 155 -5.94 -1.03 -15.82
N PRO A 156 -6.06 -2.36 -15.98
CA PRO A 156 -4.91 -3.25 -16.06
C PRO A 156 -4.17 -3.08 -17.39
N LEU A 157 -2.83 -3.13 -17.34
CA LEU A 157 -2.02 -3.36 -18.52
C LEU A 157 -2.15 -4.83 -18.91
N TYR A 158 -2.94 -5.15 -19.93
CA TYR A 158 -3.13 -6.51 -20.43
C TYR A 158 -2.47 -6.67 -21.80
N LEU A 159 -1.35 -7.41 -21.86
CA LEU A 159 -0.58 -7.68 -23.07
C LEU A 159 -0.69 -9.17 -23.44
N TYR A 160 -0.96 -9.47 -24.70
CA TYR A 160 -0.98 -10.86 -25.17
C TYR A 160 -0.33 -11.02 -26.55
N GLY A 161 0.37 -12.14 -26.74
CA GLY A 161 1.03 -12.52 -27.98
C GLY A 161 0.04 -13.17 -28.95
N VAL A 162 0.07 -12.73 -30.20
CA VAL A 162 -0.71 -13.33 -31.28
C VAL A 162 -0.16 -14.73 -31.59
N THR A 163 -1.04 -15.72 -31.63
CA THR A 163 -0.69 -17.12 -31.94
C THR A 163 -1.33 -17.60 -33.25
N PRO A 164 -0.65 -18.43 -34.05
CA PRO A 164 0.75 -18.85 -33.90
C PRO A 164 1.72 -17.67 -34.02
N GLY A 165 2.83 -17.73 -33.29
CA GLY A 165 3.88 -16.71 -33.34
C GLY A 165 4.58 -16.67 -34.70
N ASN A 166 5.48 -15.70 -34.86
CA ASN A 166 6.26 -15.51 -36.07
C ASN A 166 7.29 -16.65 -36.24
N ASP A 167 7.53 -17.07 -37.49
CA ASP A 167 8.46 -18.17 -37.84
C ASP A 167 9.95 -17.89 -37.48
N ASP A 168 10.25 -16.72 -36.91
CA ASP A 168 11.56 -16.31 -36.40
C ASP A 168 11.72 -16.44 -34.87
N GLY A 169 10.69 -16.88 -34.15
CA GLY A 169 10.70 -17.03 -32.70
C GLY A 169 10.19 -15.81 -31.92
N THR A 170 9.64 -14.82 -32.62
CA THR A 170 8.96 -13.66 -32.00
C THR A 170 7.43 -13.83 -31.98
N GLN A 171 6.70 -12.96 -31.28
CA GLN A 171 5.23 -12.87 -31.37
C GLN A 171 4.81 -11.39 -31.41
N ASP A 172 3.93 -11.03 -32.34
CA ASP A 172 3.29 -9.70 -32.34
C ASP A 172 2.43 -9.55 -31.06
N VAL A 173 2.56 -8.45 -30.33
CA VAL A 173 1.84 -8.20 -29.08
C VAL A 173 0.67 -7.25 -29.28
N ARG A 174 -0.47 -7.63 -28.73
CA ARG A 174 -1.67 -6.82 -28.62
C ARG A 174 -1.86 -6.37 -27.17
N GLN A 175 -2.16 -5.09 -27.00
CA GLN A 175 -2.73 -4.58 -25.75
C GLN A 175 -4.25 -4.71 -25.85
N ARG A 176 -4.87 -5.30 -24.83
CA ARG A 176 -6.32 -5.24 -24.60
C ARG A 176 -6.61 -4.05 -23.70
N VAL A 177 -7.50 -3.17 -24.16
CA VAL A 177 -7.92 -1.95 -23.46
C VAL A 177 -9.37 -2.09 -23.07
N PHE A 178 -9.66 -2.00 -21.77
CA PHE A 178 -10.98 -2.20 -21.19
C PHE A 178 -11.78 -0.89 -21.11
N ARG A 179 -13.08 -1.03 -20.86
CA ARG A 179 -14.03 0.04 -20.56
C ARG A 179 -14.77 -0.29 -19.28
N GLU A 180 -15.37 0.71 -18.66
CA GLU A 180 -16.14 0.59 -17.40
C GLU A 180 -17.27 -0.47 -17.41
N ASP A 181 -17.73 -0.94 -18.57
CA ASP A 181 -18.72 -2.03 -18.69
C ASP A 181 -18.10 -3.44 -18.83
N GLY A 182 -16.78 -3.56 -18.73
CA GLY A 182 -16.01 -4.77 -18.98
C GLY A 182 -15.84 -5.13 -20.46
N SER A 183 -16.41 -4.36 -21.40
CA SER A 183 -16.09 -4.51 -22.82
C SER A 183 -14.66 -4.04 -23.10
N TYR A 184 -14.08 -4.51 -24.20
CA TYR A 184 -12.72 -4.12 -24.57
C TYR A 184 -12.56 -3.85 -26.07
N PHE A 185 -11.40 -3.32 -26.44
CA PHE A 185 -10.86 -3.37 -27.79
C PHE A 185 -9.37 -3.73 -27.73
N GLU A 186 -8.77 -4.01 -28.89
CA GLU A 186 -7.39 -4.49 -28.94
C GLU A 186 -6.58 -3.68 -29.97
N ARG A 187 -5.39 -3.24 -29.56
CA ARG A 187 -4.45 -2.46 -30.39
C ARG A 187 -3.09 -3.16 -30.46
N VAL A 188 -2.30 -2.85 -31.49
CA VAL A 188 -0.89 -3.27 -31.54
C VAL A 188 -0.13 -2.55 -30.43
N ALA A 189 0.73 -3.27 -29.72
CA ALA A 189 1.57 -2.72 -28.67
C ALA A 189 3.07 -2.94 -28.95
N GLY A 190 3.50 -4.15 -29.30
CA GLY A 190 4.93 -4.41 -29.46
C GLY A 190 5.23 -5.82 -29.93
N THR A 191 6.35 -6.38 -29.46
CA THR A 191 6.84 -7.72 -29.84
C THR A 191 7.32 -8.47 -28.60
N PHE A 192 6.92 -9.74 -28.46
CA PHE A 192 7.52 -10.67 -27.51
C PHE A 192 8.67 -11.43 -28.16
N VAL A 193 9.79 -11.56 -27.45
CA VAL A 193 10.99 -12.32 -27.88
C VAL A 193 11.38 -13.32 -26.79
N TYR A 194 11.77 -14.54 -27.17
CA TYR A 194 12.23 -15.54 -26.22
C TYR A 194 13.67 -15.27 -25.75
N HIS A 195 13.86 -15.01 -24.45
CA HIS A 195 15.16 -14.70 -23.87
C HIS A 195 15.81 -15.95 -23.26
N SER A 196 16.83 -16.49 -23.94
CA SER A 196 17.41 -17.81 -23.61
C SER A 196 18.02 -17.91 -22.20
N GLU A 197 18.66 -16.82 -21.74
CA GLU A 197 19.33 -16.72 -20.45
C GLU A 197 18.35 -16.64 -19.26
N HIS A 198 17.09 -16.30 -19.50
CA HIS A 198 16.02 -16.24 -18.49
C HIS A 198 14.96 -17.35 -18.69
N ASN A 199 15.01 -18.08 -19.82
CA ASN A 199 14.15 -19.21 -20.17
C ASN A 199 12.64 -18.88 -20.26
N HIS A 200 12.30 -17.63 -20.64
CA HIS A 200 10.92 -17.18 -20.88
C HIS A 200 10.88 -16.04 -21.91
N ILE A 201 9.68 -15.59 -22.30
CA ILE A 201 9.50 -14.48 -23.25
C ILE A 201 9.52 -13.11 -22.55
N HIS A 202 10.06 -12.10 -23.23
CA HIS A 202 10.12 -10.70 -22.81
C HIS A 202 9.36 -9.82 -23.81
N PHE A 203 8.72 -8.76 -23.34
CA PHE A 203 8.34 -7.60 -24.15
C PHE A 203 9.61 -6.80 -24.49
N GLU A 204 9.85 -6.56 -25.77
CA GLU A 204 10.99 -5.75 -26.23
C GLU A 204 10.79 -4.27 -25.95
N GLU A 205 11.90 -3.55 -25.75
CA GLU A 205 11.91 -2.09 -25.55
C GLU A 205 11.08 -1.58 -24.34
N TRP A 206 10.80 -2.42 -23.34
CA TRP A 206 9.99 -2.08 -22.16
C TRP A 206 10.58 -0.97 -21.29
N ALA A 207 11.90 -0.96 -21.05
CA ALA A 207 12.54 0.06 -20.21
C ALA A 207 13.94 0.45 -20.71
N GLN A 208 14.29 1.73 -20.62
CA GLN A 208 15.60 2.24 -21.04
C GLN A 208 16.33 2.95 -19.89
N TYR A 209 17.41 2.34 -19.41
CA TYR A 209 18.28 2.94 -18.41
C TYR A 209 19.30 3.88 -19.05
N ARG A 210 19.51 5.05 -18.46
CA ARG A 210 20.44 6.08 -18.93
C ARG A 210 21.20 6.69 -17.76
N LEU A 211 22.48 6.94 -17.97
CA LEU A 211 23.29 7.79 -17.10
C LEU A 211 23.39 9.15 -17.78
N ARG A 212 23.03 10.22 -17.06
CA ARG A 212 23.03 11.58 -17.59
C ARG A 212 23.89 12.52 -16.75
N ARG A 213 24.51 13.48 -17.40
CA ARG A 213 25.25 14.57 -16.75
C ARG A 213 24.31 15.45 -15.92
N VAL A 214 24.75 15.91 -14.75
CA VAL A 214 24.13 17.02 -14.01
C VAL A 214 24.61 18.36 -14.60
N VAL A 215 23.70 19.32 -14.80
CA VAL A 215 24.06 20.67 -15.30
C VAL A 215 23.47 21.79 -14.43
N GLY A 216 24.33 22.55 -13.75
CA GLY A 216 23.89 23.45 -12.69
C GLY A 216 23.45 22.67 -11.45
N GLU A 217 22.68 23.32 -10.58
CA GLU A 217 22.22 22.74 -9.30
C GLU A 217 21.40 21.47 -9.50
N ASP A 218 20.41 21.46 -10.42
CA ASP A 218 19.52 20.31 -10.69
C ASP A 218 19.19 20.04 -12.16
N GLY A 219 19.88 20.66 -13.12
CA GLY A 219 19.58 20.45 -14.53
C GLY A 219 19.91 19.03 -15.02
N VAL A 220 19.06 18.50 -15.89
CA VAL A 220 19.26 17.22 -16.58
C VAL A 220 20.03 17.47 -17.89
N GLY A 221 21.27 16.99 -17.97
CA GLY A 221 22.15 17.13 -19.12
C GLY A 221 22.14 15.92 -20.07
N ASP A 222 23.15 15.90 -20.95
CA ASP A 222 23.33 14.87 -21.98
C ASP A 222 23.48 13.45 -21.38
N VAL A 223 23.03 12.45 -22.14
CA VAL A 223 23.26 11.03 -21.84
C VAL A 223 24.74 10.71 -22.08
N VAL A 224 25.41 10.19 -21.05
CA VAL A 224 26.83 9.81 -21.08
C VAL A 224 27.06 8.30 -21.18
N ALA A 225 26.10 7.49 -20.73
CA ALA A 225 26.07 6.03 -20.90
C ALA A 225 24.61 5.52 -20.89
N ALA A 226 24.36 4.31 -21.41
CA ALA A 226 23.03 3.71 -21.45
C ALA A 226 23.07 2.19 -21.25
N GLY A 227 22.04 1.65 -20.60
CA GLY A 227 21.85 0.21 -20.40
C GLY A 227 21.58 -0.52 -21.72
N GLN A 228 21.88 -1.81 -21.75
CA GLN A 228 21.67 -2.68 -22.93
C GLN A 228 20.51 -3.67 -22.76
N LYS A 229 20.04 -3.92 -21.53
CA LYS A 229 18.87 -4.75 -21.26
C LYS A 229 17.63 -3.85 -21.29
N THR A 230 16.92 -3.88 -22.41
CA THR A 230 15.69 -3.10 -22.60
C THR A 230 14.43 -3.96 -22.56
N SER A 231 14.54 -5.28 -22.71
CA SER A 231 13.42 -6.22 -22.72
C SER A 231 13.22 -6.94 -21.38
N PHE A 232 11.96 -7.11 -21.01
CA PHE A 232 11.54 -7.68 -19.73
C PHE A 232 10.28 -8.53 -19.88
N CYS A 233 10.15 -9.58 -19.07
CA CYS A 233 8.84 -10.15 -18.80
C CYS A 233 8.06 -9.16 -17.93
N ILE A 234 6.77 -8.97 -18.17
CA ILE A 234 5.95 -8.00 -17.42
C ILE A 234 4.98 -8.77 -16.52
N LEU A 235 5.13 -8.67 -15.20
CA LEU A 235 4.32 -9.40 -14.23
C LEU A 235 4.15 -8.69 -12.87
N ASP A 236 3.12 -9.08 -12.13
CA ASP A 236 2.82 -8.59 -10.78
C ASP A 236 3.80 -9.21 -9.76
N LEU A 237 4.91 -8.55 -9.43
CA LEU A 237 5.90 -9.00 -8.42
C LEU A 237 5.69 -8.43 -7.02
N GLY A 238 5.06 -7.25 -6.89
CA GLY A 238 4.78 -6.63 -5.60
C GLY A 238 3.63 -5.63 -5.66
N VAL A 239 3.20 -5.12 -4.52
CA VAL A 239 2.16 -4.08 -4.45
C VAL A 239 2.81 -2.70 -4.52
N TYR A 240 2.23 -1.82 -5.33
CA TYR A 240 2.56 -0.40 -5.42
C TYR A 240 1.64 0.45 -4.55
N ASP A 241 0.33 0.38 -4.79
CA ASP A 241 -0.68 1.18 -4.10
C ASP A 241 -2.03 0.44 -4.08
N ARG A 242 -2.54 0.18 -2.88
CA ARG A 242 -3.82 -0.51 -2.65
C ARG A 242 -5.03 0.42 -2.68
N SER A 243 -4.82 1.73 -2.67
CA SER A 243 -5.88 2.73 -2.63
C SER A 243 -6.47 3.05 -4.01
N LEU A 244 -5.85 2.56 -5.08
CA LEU A 244 -6.31 2.76 -6.45
C LEU A 244 -7.65 2.02 -6.69
N PRO A 245 -8.67 2.67 -7.28
CA PRO A 245 -10.02 2.09 -7.39
C PRO A 245 -10.13 0.74 -8.13
N GLY A 246 -9.17 0.44 -9.01
CA GLY A 246 -9.11 -0.84 -9.74
C GLY A 246 -8.20 -1.89 -9.11
N TYR A 247 -7.59 -1.64 -7.94
CA TYR A 247 -6.67 -2.58 -7.30
C TYR A 247 -7.38 -3.90 -6.95
N VAL A 248 -6.78 -5.00 -7.40
CA VAL A 248 -7.24 -6.36 -7.09
C VAL A 248 -6.17 -7.04 -6.23
N SER A 249 -6.57 -7.46 -5.02
CA SER A 249 -5.71 -8.28 -4.16
C SER A 249 -5.37 -9.59 -4.86
N GLY A 250 -4.17 -10.12 -4.63
CA GLY A 250 -3.70 -11.31 -5.33
C GLY A 250 -3.27 -11.10 -6.79
N GLY A 251 -3.55 -9.95 -7.42
CA GLY A 251 -3.11 -9.63 -8.79
C GLY A 251 -3.62 -10.61 -9.86
N PHE A 252 -3.06 -10.55 -11.07
CA PHE A 252 -3.47 -11.40 -12.19
C PHE A 252 -2.28 -12.00 -12.95
N PHE A 253 -1.24 -11.20 -13.21
CA PHE A 253 -0.09 -11.60 -14.01
C PHE A 253 0.99 -12.18 -13.11
N ARG A 254 0.84 -13.45 -12.68
CA ARG A 254 1.78 -14.08 -11.73
C ARG A 254 2.93 -14.87 -12.33
N THR A 255 2.99 -14.99 -13.65
CA THR A 255 4.03 -15.77 -14.34
C THR A 255 4.43 -15.13 -15.65
N CYS A 256 5.65 -15.41 -16.10
CA CYS A 256 6.08 -15.17 -17.49
C CYS A 256 5.45 -16.19 -18.44
N SER A 257 4.12 -16.15 -18.55
CA SER A 257 3.36 -16.99 -19.48
C SER A 257 3.87 -16.80 -20.91
N SER A 258 3.79 -17.87 -21.70
CA SER A 258 4.27 -17.90 -23.08
C SER A 258 3.42 -17.06 -24.05
N THR A 259 2.28 -16.53 -23.60
CA THR A 259 1.33 -15.78 -24.43
C THR A 259 0.72 -14.55 -23.77
N THR A 260 0.84 -14.35 -22.45
CA THR A 260 0.13 -13.28 -21.73
C THR A 260 1.01 -12.70 -20.63
N GLN A 261 1.12 -11.37 -20.57
CA GLN A 261 1.91 -10.61 -19.59
C GLN A 261 1.19 -9.29 -19.27
N GLY A 262 1.59 -8.60 -18.21
CA GLY A 262 0.90 -7.38 -17.83
C GLY A 262 1.14 -6.94 -16.40
N LEU A 263 0.48 -5.84 -16.03
CA LEU A 263 0.47 -5.29 -14.69
C LEU A 263 -0.96 -4.95 -14.27
N SER A 264 -1.40 -5.57 -13.19
CA SER A 264 -2.67 -5.26 -12.53
C SER A 264 -2.61 -3.86 -11.91
N VAL A 265 -3.76 -3.19 -11.78
CA VAL A 265 -3.82 -1.86 -11.13
C VAL A 265 -3.27 -1.97 -9.71
N GLY A 266 -2.37 -1.06 -9.33
CA GLY A 266 -1.72 -1.03 -8.03
C GLY A 266 -0.64 -2.08 -7.81
N TRP A 267 -0.20 -2.80 -8.84
CA TRP A 267 0.93 -3.73 -8.78
C TRP A 267 2.20 -3.17 -9.45
N ILE A 268 3.35 -3.72 -9.08
CA ILE A 268 4.69 -3.36 -9.57
C ILE A 268 5.49 -4.60 -9.98
N ASP A 269 6.20 -4.49 -11.10
CA ASP A 269 7.23 -5.43 -11.54
C ASP A 269 8.61 -4.91 -11.13
N VAL A 270 9.35 -5.65 -10.30
CA VAL A 270 10.64 -5.22 -9.73
C VAL A 270 11.77 -6.18 -10.13
N TYR A 271 12.67 -5.70 -10.98
CA TYR A 271 13.86 -6.43 -11.39
C TYR A 271 15.08 -5.99 -10.56
N SER A 272 15.66 -6.91 -9.79
CA SER A 272 16.80 -6.56 -8.92
C SER A 272 18.15 -6.44 -9.64
N LYS A 273 19.04 -5.61 -9.09
CA LYS A 273 20.41 -5.38 -9.57
C LYS A 273 21.26 -6.64 -9.66
N SER A 274 20.88 -7.73 -9.01
CA SER A 274 21.61 -9.01 -9.08
C SER A 274 21.40 -9.75 -10.40
N LEU A 275 20.37 -9.42 -11.19
CA LEU A 275 20.02 -10.19 -12.39
C LEU A 275 21.00 -9.99 -13.57
N PRO A 276 21.16 -11.00 -14.45
CA PRO A 276 21.90 -10.83 -15.70
C PRO A 276 21.34 -9.67 -16.54
N GLY A 277 22.26 -8.87 -17.09
CA GLY A 277 21.94 -7.70 -17.90
C GLY A 277 21.44 -6.46 -17.13
N GLN A 278 21.14 -6.53 -15.83
CA GLN A 278 20.76 -5.37 -15.01
C GLN A 278 21.96 -4.45 -14.70
N ASN A 279 22.41 -3.69 -15.71
CA ASN A 279 23.52 -2.75 -15.61
C ASN A 279 23.60 -1.75 -16.77
N ILE A 280 24.24 -0.61 -16.50
CA ILE A 280 24.82 0.32 -17.46
C ILE A 280 26.34 0.09 -17.46
N ASP A 281 26.94 -0.03 -18.65
CA ASP A 281 28.41 0.01 -18.78
C ASP A 281 28.89 1.45 -18.70
N ILE A 282 29.64 1.76 -17.64
CA ILE A 282 30.19 3.10 -17.35
C ILE A 282 31.72 3.11 -17.51
N THR A 283 32.30 2.14 -18.23
CA THR A 283 33.74 2.06 -18.48
C THR A 283 34.25 3.31 -19.21
N GLY A 284 35.05 4.12 -18.51
CA GLY A 284 35.59 5.37 -19.05
C GLY A 284 34.67 6.59 -18.90
N VAL A 285 33.53 6.45 -18.21
CA VAL A 285 32.80 7.62 -17.66
C VAL A 285 33.68 8.23 -16.57
N PRO A 286 33.97 9.55 -16.61
CA PRO A 286 34.77 10.20 -15.56
C PRO A 286 34.06 10.23 -14.22
N ASP A 287 34.84 10.31 -13.14
CA ASP A 287 34.34 10.58 -11.79
C ASP A 287 33.49 11.87 -11.78
N GLY A 288 32.38 11.87 -11.03
CA GLY A 288 31.40 12.96 -11.04
C GLY A 288 30.05 12.60 -10.46
N HIS A 289 29.19 13.61 -10.29
CA HIS A 289 27.76 13.42 -10.01
C HIS A 289 26.95 13.28 -11.32
N TYR A 290 26.02 12.34 -11.31
CA TYR A 290 25.19 12.00 -12.45
C TYR A 290 23.74 11.77 -12.02
N TRP A 291 22.82 11.93 -12.97
CA TRP A 291 21.48 11.40 -12.87
C TRP A 291 21.48 9.95 -13.36
N LEU A 292 21.08 9.01 -12.50
CA LEU A 292 20.63 7.69 -12.94
C LEU A 292 19.16 7.82 -13.34
N GLU A 293 18.86 7.60 -14.62
CA GLU A 293 17.55 7.73 -15.23
C GLU A 293 17.04 6.34 -15.66
N SER A 294 15.76 6.09 -15.41
CA SER A 294 15.03 4.97 -16.00
C SER A 294 13.71 5.50 -16.58
N GLU A 295 13.41 5.06 -17.79
CA GLU A 295 12.22 5.41 -18.56
C GLU A 295 11.53 4.11 -18.97
N VAL A 296 10.25 3.96 -18.62
CA VAL A 296 9.39 2.86 -19.05
C VAL A 296 8.60 3.27 -20.30
N ASP A 297 8.33 2.31 -21.18
CA ASP A 297 7.79 2.54 -22.53
C ASP A 297 8.40 3.76 -23.28
N PRO A 298 9.72 3.78 -23.49
CA PRO A 298 10.43 4.89 -24.16
C PRO A 298 9.96 5.18 -25.60
N ASN A 299 9.14 4.31 -26.19
CA ASN A 299 8.67 4.40 -27.58
C ASN A 299 7.16 4.71 -27.70
N ASN A 300 6.42 4.87 -26.59
CA ASN A 300 4.96 5.07 -26.57
C ASN A 300 4.23 3.95 -27.36
N ASN A 301 4.53 2.71 -26.96
CA ASN A 301 4.03 1.48 -27.55
C ASN A 301 2.71 1.05 -26.89
N VAL A 302 2.60 1.16 -25.58
CA VAL A 302 1.40 0.99 -24.75
C VAL A 302 0.51 2.23 -24.88
N LEU A 303 -0.80 2.07 -24.66
CA LEU A 303 -1.72 3.19 -24.50
C LEU A 303 -1.99 3.39 -23.01
N GLU A 304 -1.64 4.56 -22.50
CA GLU A 304 -1.66 4.90 -21.09
C GLU A 304 -2.61 6.08 -20.80
N SER A 305 -2.99 6.29 -19.54
CA SER A 305 -3.74 7.51 -19.14
C SER A 305 -2.84 8.73 -18.98
N ASN A 306 -1.54 8.52 -18.78
CA ASN A 306 -0.53 9.55 -18.64
C ASN A 306 0.77 9.08 -19.31
N GLU A 307 1.46 10.01 -19.95
CA GLU A 307 2.67 9.75 -20.78
C GLU A 307 3.84 10.67 -20.34
N ASP A 308 3.57 11.58 -19.39
CA ASP A 308 4.52 12.60 -18.93
C ASP A 308 5.27 12.15 -17.65
N ASN A 309 4.92 10.99 -17.07
CA ASN A 309 5.40 10.46 -15.78
C ASN A 309 6.18 9.13 -15.88
N ASN A 310 6.40 8.60 -17.08
CA ASN A 310 7.15 7.36 -17.36
C ASN A 310 8.65 7.41 -16.96
N ILE A 311 9.17 8.53 -16.44
CA ILE A 311 10.60 8.73 -16.16
C ILE A 311 10.86 9.00 -14.67
N ALA A 312 11.69 8.17 -14.04
CA ALA A 312 12.28 8.44 -12.73
C ALA A 312 13.78 8.74 -12.83
N ARG A 313 14.28 9.57 -11.90
CA ARG A 313 15.72 9.90 -11.78
C ARG A 313 16.15 9.94 -10.33
N ILE A 314 17.35 9.47 -10.04
CA ILE A 314 18.04 9.72 -8.76
C ILE A 314 19.43 10.30 -9.00
N ARG A 315 20.00 10.97 -8.00
CA ARG A 315 21.42 11.32 -7.99
C ARG A 315 22.26 10.10 -7.64
N ILE A 316 23.35 9.91 -8.36
CA ILE A 316 24.42 8.98 -7.99
C ILE A 316 25.79 9.63 -8.21
N THR A 317 26.79 9.10 -7.51
CA THR A 317 28.19 9.51 -7.60
C THR A 317 29.01 8.38 -8.20
N ILE A 318 29.88 8.70 -9.17
CA ILE A 318 30.83 7.76 -9.77
C ILE A 318 32.23 8.16 -9.32
N GLY A 319 32.98 7.20 -8.79
CA GLY A 319 34.36 7.40 -8.32
C GLY A 319 34.45 8.36 -7.13
N ASN A 320 35.56 9.09 -7.03
CA ASN A 320 35.79 10.10 -5.99
C ASN A 320 35.88 11.48 -6.65
N PRO A 321 34.76 12.09 -7.07
CA PRO A 321 34.78 13.45 -7.58
C PRO A 321 35.19 14.44 -6.49
N SER A 322 35.78 15.55 -6.91
CA SER A 322 36.21 16.65 -6.04
C SER A 322 35.05 17.56 -5.64
N ASP A 323 33.87 16.99 -5.42
CA ASP A 323 32.63 17.63 -5.04
C ASP A 323 31.96 16.69 -4.01
N ILE A 324 31.89 17.11 -2.74
CA ILE A 324 31.11 16.45 -1.71
C ILE A 324 29.75 17.15 -1.71
N ASN A 325 28.64 16.39 -1.61
CA ASN A 325 27.32 17.02 -1.53
C ASN A 325 27.12 17.60 -0.12
N PRO A 326 26.47 18.77 0.03
CA PRO A 326 26.00 19.23 1.34
C PRO A 326 25.08 18.19 1.98
N ASP A 327 25.18 18.00 3.29
CA ASP A 327 24.33 17.05 4.01
C ASP A 327 22.92 17.61 4.27
N THR A 328 22.07 16.78 4.86
CA THR A 328 20.65 17.12 5.04
C THR A 328 20.38 18.30 5.97
N TYR A 329 21.34 18.69 6.82
CA TYR A 329 21.20 19.76 7.83
C TYR A 329 21.52 21.15 7.28
N GLU A 330 21.90 21.26 6.01
CA GLU A 330 22.24 22.51 5.35
C GLU A 330 21.00 23.33 4.94
N PRO A 331 21.04 24.69 4.96
CA PRO A 331 22.19 25.53 5.28
C PRO A 331 22.43 25.68 6.80
N ASN A 332 23.61 25.31 7.28
CA ASN A 332 24.05 25.42 8.67
C ASN A 332 25.31 26.30 8.84
N GLY A 333 25.95 26.74 7.75
CA GLY A 333 27.19 27.56 7.73
C GLY A 333 27.14 28.97 8.36
N ASP A 334 26.05 29.35 9.04
CA ASP A 334 25.92 30.64 9.72
C ASP A 334 25.15 30.51 11.04
N LEU A 335 25.75 31.02 12.13
CA LEU A 335 25.24 30.88 13.50
C LEU A 335 23.88 31.56 13.70
N ASP A 336 23.64 32.73 13.08
CA ASP A 336 22.38 33.46 13.24
C ASP A 336 21.26 32.85 12.39
N ASN A 337 21.58 32.31 11.21
CA ASN A 337 20.69 31.46 10.42
C ASN A 337 20.25 30.24 11.24
N VAL A 338 21.19 29.45 11.77
CA VAL A 338 20.89 28.28 12.60
C VAL A 338 20.06 28.64 13.83
N ARG A 339 20.35 29.76 14.51
CA ARG A 339 19.52 30.26 15.61
C ARG A 339 18.07 30.55 15.20
N SER A 340 17.85 31.00 13.96
CA SER A 340 16.54 31.40 13.44
C SER A 340 15.67 30.22 12.97
N ILE A 341 16.27 29.08 12.65
CA ILE A 341 15.57 27.86 12.26
C ILE A 341 14.83 27.29 13.48
N SER A 342 13.62 26.75 13.28
CA SER A 342 12.84 26.11 14.34
C SER A 342 13.60 24.95 14.98
N ALA A 343 13.67 24.94 16.31
CA ALA A 343 14.34 23.89 17.05
C ALA A 343 13.62 22.53 16.89
N GLY A 344 14.39 21.46 16.70
CA GLY A 344 13.90 20.08 16.76
C GLY A 344 13.11 19.59 15.53
N THR A 345 12.94 20.38 14.47
CA THR A 345 12.31 19.86 13.22
C THR A 345 13.21 18.85 12.52
N PRO A 346 12.68 17.96 11.65
CA PRO A 346 13.49 17.06 10.84
C PRO A 346 14.59 17.83 10.10
N ASN A 347 15.81 17.28 10.16
CA ASN A 347 17.03 17.86 9.60
C ASN A 347 17.35 19.31 10.05
N SER A 348 16.82 19.77 11.19
CA SER A 348 17.17 21.09 11.72
C SER A 348 18.57 21.10 12.32
N PRO A 349 19.50 22.00 11.91
CA PRO A 349 20.74 22.23 12.62
C PRO A 349 20.52 22.91 13.98
N ASN A 350 19.34 23.50 14.21
CA ASN A 350 18.86 23.84 15.55
C ASN A 350 18.25 22.59 16.20
N LEU A 351 19.10 21.79 16.83
CA LEU A 351 18.74 20.50 17.39
C LEU A 351 17.74 20.65 18.55
N GLY A 352 17.79 21.76 19.29
CA GLY A 352 17.00 21.93 20.52
C GLY A 352 17.63 21.20 21.71
N PRO A 353 16.84 20.77 22.70
CA PRO A 353 17.29 19.82 23.72
C PRO A 353 17.94 18.57 23.09
N CYS A 354 18.98 18.02 23.74
CA CYS A 354 19.84 16.96 23.16
C CYS A 354 20.16 15.79 24.10
N ASN A 355 19.34 15.56 25.13
CA ASN A 355 19.35 14.37 25.98
C ASN A 355 17.99 13.69 25.75
N PRO A 356 17.81 12.43 25.30
CA PRO A 356 18.81 11.39 25.26
C PRO A 356 19.85 11.72 24.20
N LYS A 357 21.06 11.19 24.40
CA LYS A 357 22.24 11.45 23.57
C LYS A 357 21.91 11.54 22.08
N ARG A 358 21.90 12.75 21.52
CA ARG A 358 21.68 12.93 20.09
C ARG A 358 22.93 12.50 19.32
N THR A 359 22.74 11.67 18.29
CA THR A 359 23.81 11.23 17.40
C THR A 359 23.38 11.46 15.96
N LEU A 360 24.11 12.30 15.23
CA LEU A 360 23.92 12.57 13.81
C LEU A 360 24.99 11.82 13.01
N ILE A 361 24.63 11.33 11.83
CA ILE A 361 25.49 10.51 10.96
C ILE A 361 25.36 10.99 9.52
N ASN A 362 26.33 10.62 8.68
CA ASN A 362 26.40 11.00 7.26
C ASN A 362 26.44 12.52 7.08
N LEU A 363 27.09 13.23 8.01
CA LEU A 363 27.34 14.66 7.91
C LEU A 363 28.58 14.93 7.03
N THR A 364 28.64 16.09 6.41
CA THR A 364 29.69 16.43 5.42
C THR A 364 30.18 17.86 5.58
N LEU A 365 31.50 18.06 5.56
CA LEU A 365 32.06 19.37 5.20
C LEU A 365 32.28 19.38 3.69
N HIS A 366 31.42 20.08 2.96
CA HIS A 366 31.16 19.81 1.55
C HIS A 366 32.04 20.64 0.59
N GLU A 367 32.50 21.82 1.01
CA GLU A 367 33.49 22.62 0.28
C GLU A 367 34.58 23.26 1.17
N ALA A 368 35.66 23.74 0.55
CA ALA A 368 36.82 24.27 1.29
C ALA A 368 36.50 25.65 1.91
N GLY A 369 36.30 25.67 3.23
CA GLY A 369 35.84 26.84 3.97
C GLY A 369 34.39 26.76 4.43
N ASP A 370 33.73 25.64 4.18
CA ASP A 370 32.50 25.22 4.86
C ASP A 370 32.72 25.03 6.37
N GLU A 371 31.67 25.28 7.16
CA GLU A 371 31.69 25.25 8.63
C GLU A 371 30.33 24.91 9.23
N ASP A 372 30.08 23.66 9.62
CA ASP A 372 28.79 23.29 10.20
C ASP A 372 28.57 23.87 11.60
N TYR A 373 27.42 24.51 11.82
CA TYR A 373 26.95 24.91 13.16
C TYR A 373 25.72 24.10 13.60
N PHE A 374 25.85 23.35 14.69
CA PHE A 374 24.73 22.65 15.34
C PHE A 374 24.40 23.27 16.70
N ARG A 375 23.21 23.87 16.82
CA ARG A 375 22.74 24.51 18.06
C ARG A 375 21.98 23.54 18.94
N PHE A 376 22.32 23.47 20.22
CA PHE A 376 21.66 22.59 21.19
C PHE A 376 21.48 23.24 22.56
N TYR A 377 20.52 22.75 23.34
CA TYR A 377 20.31 23.15 24.73
C TYR A 377 20.92 22.12 25.69
N SER A 378 21.73 22.60 26.63
CA SER A 378 22.11 21.88 27.85
C SER A 378 21.19 22.36 28.97
N ASN A 379 20.35 21.47 29.47
CA ASN A 379 19.29 21.74 30.47
C ASN A 379 19.78 21.84 31.93
N GLU A 380 20.96 21.32 32.25
CA GLU A 380 21.61 21.53 33.54
C GLU A 380 23.11 21.80 33.36
N THR A 381 23.83 21.95 34.48
CA THR A 381 25.30 22.01 34.49
C THR A 381 25.87 20.61 34.22
N GLY A 382 26.70 20.48 33.17
CA GLY A 382 27.20 19.18 32.71
C GLY A 382 28.01 18.41 33.75
N GLY A 383 27.81 17.10 33.80
CA GLY A 383 28.52 16.14 34.63
C GLY A 383 29.79 15.59 33.99
N MET A 384 30.54 14.76 34.74
CA MET A 384 31.82 14.19 34.27
C MET A 384 31.68 13.22 33.08
N ALA A 385 30.47 12.69 32.85
CA ALA A 385 30.19 11.78 31.75
C ALA A 385 29.80 12.50 30.45
N ASP A 386 29.45 13.78 30.51
CA ASP A 386 28.80 14.52 29.44
C ASP A 386 29.78 15.10 28.41
N PHE A 387 29.38 15.20 27.14
CA PHE A 387 30.29 15.57 26.05
C PHE A 387 29.62 16.03 24.76
N VAL A 388 30.44 16.69 23.92
CA VAL A 388 30.26 16.79 22.47
C VAL A 388 31.43 16.06 21.81
N ARG A 389 31.17 15.25 20.77
CA ARG A 389 32.17 14.42 20.09
C ARG A 389 31.92 14.35 18.59
N LEU A 390 33.00 14.41 17.80
CA LEU A 390 33.04 14.01 16.40
C LEU A 390 33.74 12.66 16.24
N ASP A 391 33.36 11.88 15.24
CA ASP A 391 34.04 10.67 14.76
C ASP A 391 34.10 10.73 13.21
N PHE A 392 35.27 10.52 12.60
CA PHE A 392 35.55 10.71 11.16
C PHE A 392 36.85 10.01 10.72
N ASP A 393 37.06 9.75 9.43
CA ASP A 393 38.34 9.22 8.90
C ASP A 393 39.28 10.37 8.50
N ASN A 394 40.47 10.47 9.11
CA ASN A 394 41.46 11.50 8.75
C ASN A 394 41.99 11.42 7.33
N SER A 395 41.92 10.24 6.68
CA SER A 395 42.36 10.09 5.29
C SER A 395 41.42 10.74 4.28
N HIS A 396 40.19 11.06 4.71
CA HIS A 396 39.18 11.79 3.93
C HIS A 396 39.20 13.31 4.21
N GLY A 397 40.06 13.76 5.13
CA GLY A 397 40.27 15.16 5.52
C GLY A 397 40.13 15.36 7.02
N ASN A 398 40.96 16.23 7.62
CA ASN A 398 40.98 16.42 9.06
C ASN A 398 40.03 17.56 9.48
N ILE A 399 39.17 17.30 10.46
CA ILE A 399 38.16 18.26 10.94
C ILE A 399 38.33 18.56 12.43
N ASP A 400 38.10 19.82 12.81
CA ASP A 400 38.20 20.34 14.18
C ASP A 400 36.81 20.51 14.81
N LEU A 401 36.72 20.40 16.14
CA LEU A 401 35.50 20.64 16.92
C LEU A 401 35.67 21.83 17.87
N GLU A 402 34.74 22.78 17.84
CA GLU A 402 34.62 23.89 18.78
C GLU A 402 33.26 23.88 19.49
N LEU A 403 33.22 24.33 20.75
CA LEU A 403 32.01 24.57 21.51
C LEU A 403 31.86 26.06 21.76
N LEU A 404 30.74 26.65 21.33
CA LEU A 404 30.43 28.08 21.49
C LEU A 404 29.24 28.28 22.44
N ASP A 405 29.19 29.42 23.14
CA ASP A 405 28.03 29.84 23.93
C ASP A 405 26.90 30.43 23.05
N ASP A 406 25.76 30.78 23.65
CA ASP A 406 24.63 31.38 22.91
C ASP A 406 24.95 32.75 22.27
N ASN A 407 26.10 33.37 22.57
CA ASN A 407 26.58 34.60 21.91
C ASN A 407 27.58 34.31 20.77
N GLY A 408 27.90 33.04 20.50
CA GLY A 408 28.95 32.65 19.55
C GLY A 408 30.38 32.77 20.12
N THR A 409 30.52 32.91 21.44
CA THR A 409 31.83 33.00 22.10
C THR A 409 32.41 31.61 22.30
N LEU A 410 33.68 31.39 21.94
CA LEU A 410 34.36 30.12 22.18
C LEU A 410 34.43 29.77 23.68
N VAL A 411 33.90 28.59 24.03
CA VAL A 411 33.88 28.01 25.38
C VAL A 411 34.95 26.92 25.52
N ASP A 412 35.18 26.13 24.48
CA ASP A 412 36.16 25.03 24.46
C ASP A 412 36.46 24.58 23.02
N GLU A 413 37.58 23.87 22.80
CA GLU A 413 37.95 23.33 21.48
C GLU A 413 38.70 21.98 21.57
N SER A 414 38.63 21.20 20.49
CA SER A 414 39.36 19.95 20.30
C SER A 414 39.91 19.89 18.86
N ARG A 415 41.24 19.85 18.75
CA ARG A 415 41.99 19.88 17.48
C ARG A 415 43.12 18.86 17.47
N THR A 416 42.81 17.57 17.37
CA THR A 416 43.80 16.47 17.32
C THR A 416 43.99 15.92 15.89
N SER A 417 44.92 15.00 15.72
CA SER A 417 45.10 14.25 14.46
C SER A 417 44.65 12.79 14.63
N ARG A 418 43.53 12.59 15.33
CA ARG A 418 42.89 11.29 15.57
C ARG A 418 41.58 11.26 14.82
N ASP A 419 41.05 10.06 14.58
CA ASP A 419 39.78 9.82 13.89
C ASP A 419 38.53 10.19 14.74
N TYR A 420 38.71 11.11 15.69
CA TYR A 420 37.68 11.66 16.56
C TYR A 420 38.17 12.94 17.26
N GLU A 421 37.23 13.85 17.57
CA GLU A 421 37.43 15.01 18.44
C GLU A 421 36.44 14.95 19.62
N ARG A 422 36.78 15.45 20.82
CA ARG A 422 35.86 15.40 21.97
C ARG A 422 36.06 16.53 22.97
N ILE A 423 35.00 17.28 23.23
CA ILE A 423 34.88 18.28 24.29
C ILE A 423 34.08 17.68 25.46
N SER A 424 34.55 17.89 26.69
CA SER A 424 33.84 17.50 27.92
C SER A 424 32.82 18.59 28.28
N MET A 425 31.60 18.23 28.70
CA MET A 425 30.61 19.22 29.19
C MET A 425 30.70 19.46 30.71
N PHE A 426 31.56 18.73 31.43
CA PHE A 426 31.75 18.89 32.87
C PHE A 426 31.93 20.35 33.32
N GLU A 427 31.15 20.77 34.33
CA GLU A 427 31.09 22.12 34.92
C GLU A 427 30.65 23.25 33.96
N LYS A 428 30.27 22.95 32.72
CA LYS A 428 29.65 23.95 31.82
C LYS A 428 28.18 24.14 32.23
N PRO A 429 27.71 25.39 32.44
CA PRO A 429 26.38 25.67 33.00
C PRO A 429 25.22 25.26 32.08
N GLU A 430 24.01 25.29 32.62
CA GLU A 430 22.79 25.27 31.80
C GLU A 430 22.82 26.42 30.77
N GLY A 431 22.39 26.14 29.54
CA GLY A 431 22.27 27.14 28.49
C GLY A 431 22.27 26.58 27.08
N TRP A 432 22.13 27.49 26.12
CA TRP A 432 22.30 27.19 24.71
C TRP A 432 23.77 27.21 24.31
N TYR A 433 24.15 26.23 23.48
CA TYR A 433 25.48 26.05 22.94
C TYR A 433 25.42 25.79 21.42
N TYR A 434 26.54 25.99 20.74
CA TYR A 434 26.75 25.50 19.38
C TYR A 434 27.95 24.55 19.37
N ALA A 435 27.82 23.42 18.71
CA ALA A 435 28.96 22.68 18.20
C ALA A 435 29.29 23.25 16.80
N ARG A 436 30.51 23.76 16.61
CA ARG A 436 31.02 24.20 15.31
C ARG A 436 32.04 23.19 14.81
N ILE A 437 31.87 22.72 13.58
CA ILE A 437 32.78 21.79 12.90
C ILE A 437 33.45 22.55 11.76
N SER A 438 34.75 22.36 11.55
CA SER A 438 35.48 23.09 10.52
C SER A 438 36.67 22.31 9.98
N GLY A 439 36.99 22.52 8.70
CA GLY A 439 38.09 21.88 8.00
C GLY A 439 39.46 22.39 8.45
N ARG A 440 40.38 21.51 8.85
CA ARG A 440 41.73 21.92 9.25
C ARG A 440 42.51 22.43 8.04
N ASN A 441 42.75 23.74 7.98
CA ASN A 441 43.28 24.46 6.82
C ASN A 441 42.34 24.45 5.58
N GLY A 442 41.03 24.20 5.77
CA GLY A 442 40.06 24.08 4.69
C GLY A 442 39.97 22.68 4.07
N ASP A 443 40.43 21.64 4.78
CA ASP A 443 40.13 20.24 4.45
C ASP A 443 38.60 20.01 4.44
N THR A 444 38.08 19.33 3.44
CA THR A 444 36.69 18.85 3.41
C THR A 444 36.56 17.49 4.10
N ASN A 445 35.34 16.98 4.32
CA ASN A 445 35.14 15.60 4.82
C ASN A 445 33.80 15.05 4.32
N ASP A 446 33.81 13.84 3.74
CA ASP A 446 32.66 13.23 3.05
C ASP A 446 31.79 12.32 3.94
N GLY A 447 32.07 12.22 5.24
CA GLY A 447 31.30 11.39 6.15
C GLY A 447 31.79 11.42 7.60
N TYR A 448 31.28 12.37 8.38
CA TYR A 448 31.49 12.43 9.83
C TYR A 448 30.22 12.17 10.64
N ARG A 449 30.41 11.96 11.95
CA ARG A 449 29.36 11.70 12.94
C ARG A 449 29.50 12.67 14.10
N LEU A 450 28.42 13.35 14.47
CA LEU A 450 28.34 14.22 15.66
C LEU A 450 27.57 13.50 16.78
N SER A 451 28.05 13.60 18.02
CA SER A 451 27.43 13.04 19.23
C SER A 451 27.38 14.08 20.35
N ILE A 452 26.19 14.36 20.88
CA ILE A 452 25.95 15.34 21.96
C ILE A 452 25.26 14.63 23.14
N ASN A 453 25.78 14.80 24.35
CA ASN A 453 25.25 14.22 25.58
C ASN A 453 25.24 15.28 26.71
N PRO A 454 24.14 16.03 26.89
CA PRO A 454 23.90 16.91 28.04
C PRO A 454 23.15 16.17 29.18
N PRO A 455 22.98 16.80 30.36
CA PRO A 455 22.22 16.27 31.50
C PRO A 455 20.69 16.09 31.28
N ALA A 456 19.94 15.68 32.31
CA ALA A 456 18.70 14.90 32.17
C ALA A 456 17.37 15.68 32.35
N ASN A 457 16.36 15.37 31.50
CA ASN A 457 14.96 15.82 31.65
C ASN A 457 14.13 14.90 32.56
N GLN A 458 12.90 15.29 32.94
CA GLN A 458 11.90 14.35 33.46
C GLN A 458 11.27 13.53 32.31
N PRO A 459 10.71 12.33 32.57
CA PRO A 459 10.23 11.45 31.51
C PRO A 459 8.73 11.66 31.17
N PRO A 460 8.35 11.70 29.87
CA PRO A 460 6.96 11.59 29.45
C PRO A 460 6.36 10.23 29.81
N ALA A 461 5.04 10.16 29.88
CA ALA A 461 4.27 8.94 30.07
C ALA A 461 3.48 8.57 28.80
N ILE A 462 3.34 7.26 28.57
CA ILE A 462 2.58 6.67 27.47
C ILE A 462 1.80 5.45 27.98
N GLU A 463 0.67 5.19 27.33
CA GLU A 463 -0.20 4.02 27.53
C GLU A 463 -0.45 3.40 26.14
N THR A 464 -0.09 2.13 25.95
CA THR A 464 -0.26 1.41 24.66
C THR A 464 -1.64 0.75 24.64
N LEU A 465 -2.52 1.17 23.72
CA LEU A 465 -3.95 0.84 23.80
C LEU A 465 -4.29 -0.52 23.14
N PRO A 466 -4.10 -0.74 21.82
CA PRO A 466 -4.22 -2.04 21.19
C PRO A 466 -2.84 -2.70 20.91
N PRO A 467 -2.74 -4.05 20.82
CA PRO A 467 -3.79 -5.04 21.12
C PRO A 467 -4.29 -4.98 22.56
N ALA A 468 -5.62 -4.99 22.72
CA ALA A 468 -6.25 -5.18 24.02
C ALA A 468 -6.07 -6.64 24.47
N ALA A 469 -6.28 -6.93 25.77
CA ALA A 469 -6.07 -8.26 26.35
C ALA A 469 -6.73 -9.40 25.53
N GLY A 470 -5.88 -10.28 24.99
CA GLY A 470 -6.25 -11.33 24.03
C GLY A 470 -5.11 -11.58 23.04
N ASP A 471 -5.36 -12.42 22.03
CA ASP A 471 -4.49 -12.56 20.86
C ASP A 471 -5.24 -12.06 19.62
N VAL A 472 -4.69 -11.06 18.94
CA VAL A 472 -5.24 -10.52 17.70
C VAL A 472 -4.48 -11.13 16.53
N ARG A 473 -5.15 -11.95 15.73
CA ARG A 473 -4.55 -12.63 14.58
C ARG A 473 -4.77 -11.80 13.31
N ILE A 474 -3.71 -11.63 12.50
CA ILE A 474 -3.76 -10.97 11.18
C ILE A 474 -2.96 -11.76 10.15
N ARG A 475 -3.30 -11.60 8.87
CA ARG A 475 -2.68 -12.32 7.74
C ARG A 475 -1.45 -11.58 7.23
N HIS A 476 -0.29 -12.25 7.24
CA HIS A 476 0.98 -11.73 6.74
C HIS A 476 0.86 -11.27 5.28
N GLY A 477 1.30 -10.05 4.98
CA GLY A 477 1.26 -9.49 3.64
C GLY A 477 -0.11 -9.03 3.14
N ILE A 478 -1.20 -9.28 3.88
CA ILE A 478 -2.57 -8.95 3.46
C ILE A 478 -3.14 -7.84 4.33
N ASP A 479 -3.14 -7.98 5.66
CA ASP A 479 -3.82 -7.03 6.54
C ASP A 479 -2.92 -5.86 6.95
N LEU A 480 -3.53 -4.74 7.38
CA LEU A 480 -2.85 -3.61 8.01
C LEU A 480 -3.32 -3.51 9.46
N TYR A 481 -2.42 -3.19 10.39
CA TYR A 481 -2.77 -3.10 11.81
C TYR A 481 -2.46 -1.72 12.40
N MET A 482 -3.41 -1.13 13.12
CA MET A 482 -3.27 0.21 13.70
C MET A 482 -2.94 0.12 15.19
N VAL A 483 -1.74 0.57 15.55
CA VAL A 483 -1.30 0.72 16.94
C VAL A 483 -1.67 2.13 17.41
N ASN A 484 -2.38 2.24 18.53
CA ASN A 484 -2.79 3.52 19.13
C ASN A 484 -2.16 3.70 20.52
N TRP A 485 -2.01 4.95 20.96
CA TRP A 485 -1.52 5.26 22.30
C TRP A 485 -2.20 6.51 22.88
N ALA A 486 -2.23 6.60 24.21
CA ALA A 486 -2.41 7.85 24.93
C ALA A 486 -1.07 8.32 25.50
N HIS A 487 -0.86 9.63 25.65
CA HIS A 487 0.38 10.17 26.22
C HIS A 487 0.12 11.39 27.12
N SER A 488 1.09 11.68 27.99
CA SER A 488 1.17 12.93 28.72
C SER A 488 2.64 13.26 29.03
N ASP A 489 2.95 14.54 29.18
CA ASP A 489 4.28 15.00 29.55
C ASP A 489 4.17 15.99 30.73
N PRO A 490 4.97 15.88 31.81
CA PRO A 490 4.81 16.74 32.99
C PRO A 490 5.24 18.20 32.74
N GLU A 491 6.17 18.40 31.80
CA GLU A 491 6.72 19.68 31.38
C GLU A 491 5.93 20.28 30.19
N ASN A 492 5.10 19.45 29.53
CA ASN A 492 4.35 19.73 28.30
C ASN A 492 5.29 20.02 27.10
N ASP A 493 6.41 19.30 27.04
CA ASP A 493 7.31 19.28 25.89
C ASP A 493 6.68 18.53 24.70
N THR A 494 7.27 18.72 23.51
CA THR A 494 6.84 17.95 22.33
C THR A 494 7.43 16.55 22.42
N ALA A 495 6.56 15.54 22.57
CA ALA A 495 6.97 14.15 22.61
C ALA A 495 6.80 13.43 21.26
N TRP A 496 7.57 12.36 21.10
CA TRP A 496 7.59 11.47 19.95
C TRP A 496 7.52 10.01 20.41
N VAL A 497 6.86 9.17 19.63
CA VAL A 497 6.68 7.74 19.86
C VAL A 497 7.38 6.94 18.77
N THR A 498 7.97 5.81 19.14
CA THR A 498 8.50 4.77 18.24
C THR A 498 7.93 3.43 18.69
N VAL A 499 7.42 2.63 17.75
CA VAL A 499 6.77 1.35 18.02
C VAL A 499 7.71 0.19 17.69
N TYR A 500 7.73 -0.80 18.59
CA TYR A 500 8.48 -2.03 18.45
C TYR A 500 7.55 -3.23 18.60
N LEU A 501 7.91 -4.34 17.96
CA LEU A 501 7.31 -5.66 18.13
C LEU A 501 8.32 -6.59 18.77
N SER A 502 7.92 -7.37 19.77
CA SER A 502 8.81 -8.35 20.43
C SER A 502 8.06 -9.63 20.73
N GLU A 503 8.71 -10.78 20.53
CA GLU A 503 8.16 -12.10 20.89
C GLU A 503 8.03 -12.28 22.42
N THR A 504 8.56 -11.34 23.21
CA THR A 504 8.49 -11.31 24.67
C THR A 504 8.05 -9.92 25.17
N ARG A 505 7.63 -9.81 26.44
CA ARG A 505 7.41 -8.50 27.10
C ARG A 505 8.73 -7.84 27.57
N GLU A 506 9.81 -8.04 26.84
CA GLU A 506 11.12 -7.42 27.06
C GLU A 506 11.58 -6.69 25.78
N LEU A 507 12.15 -5.49 25.96
CA LEU A 507 12.70 -4.67 24.88
C LEU A 507 14.20 -4.91 24.81
N ASP A 508 14.59 -5.96 24.09
CA ASP A 508 15.97 -6.38 23.90
C ASP A 508 16.40 -6.26 22.43
N GLU A 509 17.51 -6.92 22.06
CA GLU A 509 18.03 -6.92 20.70
C GLU A 509 17.21 -7.74 19.68
N THR A 510 16.16 -8.45 20.13
CA THR A 510 15.22 -9.20 19.27
C THR A 510 14.00 -8.38 18.89
N ALA A 511 13.73 -7.26 19.58
CA ALA A 511 12.59 -6.40 19.29
C ALA A 511 12.74 -5.67 17.94
N GLU A 512 11.81 -5.91 17.01
CA GLU A 512 11.78 -5.33 15.67
C GLU A 512 11.12 -3.94 15.70
N MET A 513 11.89 -2.89 15.39
CA MET A 513 11.36 -1.52 15.29
C MET A 513 10.54 -1.36 14.01
N ILE A 514 9.31 -0.85 14.14
CA ILE A 514 8.48 -0.46 13.00
C ILE A 514 9.07 0.83 12.42
N ALA A 515 9.89 0.72 11.38
CA ALA A 515 10.66 1.85 10.85
C ALA A 515 9.83 3.12 10.51
N PRO A 516 8.62 3.04 9.93
CA PRO A 516 7.76 4.21 9.70
C PRO A 516 7.30 4.92 10.98
N SER A 517 7.38 4.26 12.14
CA SER A 517 6.98 4.85 13.42
C SER A 517 8.07 5.73 14.06
N LEU A 518 9.33 5.66 13.58
CA LEU A 518 10.45 6.34 14.22
C LEU A 518 10.22 7.85 14.35
N HIS A 519 10.19 8.33 15.60
CA HIS A 519 9.87 9.71 15.96
C HIS A 519 8.52 10.22 15.45
N THR A 520 7.47 9.39 15.48
CA THR A 520 6.10 9.85 15.22
C THR A 520 5.68 10.85 16.29
N ASN A 521 5.16 12.03 15.94
CA ASN A 521 4.70 13.00 16.94
C ASN A 521 3.63 12.35 17.85
N ALA A 522 3.83 12.38 19.17
CA ALA A 522 2.96 11.69 20.13
C ALA A 522 1.51 12.18 20.07
N SER A 523 1.28 13.43 19.63
CA SER A 523 -0.06 14.01 19.41
C SER A 523 -0.82 13.44 18.21
N LEU A 524 -0.17 12.63 17.35
CA LEU A 524 -0.86 11.90 16.29
C LEU A 524 -1.72 10.75 16.88
N GLY A 525 -1.25 10.13 17.95
CA GLY A 525 -1.98 9.08 18.69
C GLY A 525 -1.99 7.69 18.06
N PHE A 526 -1.46 7.51 16.84
CA PHE A 526 -1.44 6.21 16.15
C PHE A 526 -0.29 6.05 15.15
N VAL A 527 0.02 4.80 14.80
CA VAL A 527 0.80 4.41 13.61
C VAL A 527 0.20 3.14 12.99
N ILE A 528 0.45 2.91 11.70
CA ILE A 528 0.02 1.71 10.98
C ILE A 528 1.22 0.78 10.75
N ILE A 529 1.05 -0.48 11.10
CA ILE A 529 1.95 -1.59 10.78
C ILE A 529 1.50 -2.19 9.45
N ASN A 530 2.42 -2.24 8.49
CA ASN A 530 2.27 -3.03 7.28
C ASN A 530 2.68 -4.48 7.57
N SER A 531 1.73 -5.42 7.59
CA SER A 531 2.03 -6.84 7.86
C SER A 531 2.95 -7.47 6.80
N ALA A 532 3.15 -6.84 5.63
CA ALA A 532 4.10 -7.29 4.61
C ALA A 532 5.57 -7.00 4.96
N GLU A 533 5.82 -6.09 5.92
CA GLU A 533 7.15 -5.63 6.32
C GLU A 533 7.62 -6.23 7.66
N VAL A 534 6.71 -6.89 8.39
CA VAL A 534 6.98 -7.56 9.66
C VAL A 534 6.95 -9.06 9.44
N LYS A 535 7.87 -9.80 10.06
CA LYS A 535 7.89 -11.26 9.92
C LYS A 535 6.62 -11.90 10.52
N PRO A 536 6.24 -13.09 10.03
CA PRO A 536 5.25 -13.92 10.70
C PRO A 536 5.73 -14.33 12.10
N GLY A 537 4.85 -14.20 13.09
CA GLY A 537 5.15 -14.45 14.51
C GLY A 537 4.10 -13.85 15.44
N THR A 538 4.19 -14.18 16.73
CA THR A 538 3.34 -13.61 17.80
C THR A 538 4.12 -12.57 18.57
N TYR A 539 3.64 -11.33 18.57
CA TYR A 539 4.35 -10.18 19.12
C TYR A 539 3.54 -9.46 20.19
N TYR A 540 4.20 -9.02 21.26
CA TYR A 540 3.73 -7.89 22.05
C TYR A 540 4.13 -6.59 21.35
N VAL A 541 3.28 -5.58 21.43
CA VAL A 541 3.55 -4.24 20.89
C VAL A 541 4.07 -3.35 22.01
N TYR A 542 5.18 -2.64 21.76
CA TYR A 542 5.75 -1.67 22.69
C TYR A 542 5.78 -0.28 22.06
N CYS A 543 5.07 0.68 22.65
CA CYS A 543 5.22 2.08 22.28
C CYS A 543 6.26 2.72 23.20
N GLN A 544 7.42 3.08 22.65
CA GLN A 544 8.44 3.87 23.33
C GLN A 544 8.19 5.35 23.09
N ILE A 545 8.03 6.14 24.15
CA ILE A 545 7.91 7.61 24.10
C ILE A 545 9.20 8.29 24.53
N THR A 546 9.53 9.41 23.89
CA THR A 546 10.50 10.38 24.37
C THR A 546 10.10 11.80 23.96
N ASP A 547 10.29 12.72 24.88
CA ASP A 547 10.27 14.18 24.80
C ASP A 547 11.54 14.76 24.16
N GLY A 548 12.42 13.89 23.63
CA GLY A 548 13.81 14.29 23.41
C GLY A 548 14.47 14.67 24.74
N GLY A 549 14.15 13.92 25.80
CA GLY A 549 14.56 13.99 27.22
C GLY A 549 14.91 12.62 27.82
N LEU A 550 13.93 11.90 28.37
CA LEU A 550 14.08 10.51 28.81
C LEU A 550 13.19 9.59 27.97
N THR A 551 13.56 8.32 27.86
CA THR A 551 12.68 7.30 27.28
C THR A 551 11.80 6.66 28.35
N ARG A 552 10.53 6.50 28.01
CA ARG A 552 9.59 5.57 28.63
C ARG A 552 8.97 4.71 27.55
N GLY A 553 8.20 3.72 27.96
CA GLY A 553 7.37 2.99 27.04
C GLY A 553 6.52 1.98 27.77
N ASP A 554 5.48 1.54 27.08
CA ASP A 554 4.44 0.69 27.62
C ASP A 554 4.08 -0.45 26.66
N TRP A 555 3.67 -1.59 27.20
CA TRP A 555 3.36 -2.80 26.44
C TRP A 555 1.86 -2.95 26.25
N SER A 556 1.44 -3.37 25.06
CA SER A 556 0.07 -3.80 24.80
C SER A 556 -0.36 -4.94 25.72
N ASP A 557 -1.62 -4.92 26.18
CA ASP A 557 -2.18 -5.95 27.04
C ASP A 557 -2.34 -7.31 26.33
N GLY A 558 -2.64 -7.29 25.03
CA GLY A 558 -2.65 -8.48 24.19
C GLY A 558 -1.43 -8.63 23.28
N THR A 559 -1.47 -9.70 22.49
CA THR A 559 -0.52 -9.99 21.41
C THR A 559 -1.11 -9.69 20.03
N LEU A 560 -0.22 -9.44 19.07
CA LEU A 560 -0.49 -9.39 17.64
C LEU A 560 0.19 -10.60 17.00
N THR A 561 -0.60 -11.57 16.53
CA THR A 561 -0.12 -12.76 15.82
C THR A 561 -0.25 -12.56 14.32
N ILE A 562 0.89 -12.42 13.64
CA ILE A 562 1.00 -12.31 12.19
C ILE A 562 1.22 -13.72 11.62
N VAL A 563 0.23 -14.25 10.91
CA VAL A 563 0.26 -15.64 10.41
C VAL A 563 0.73 -15.69 8.96
N ASP A 564 1.75 -16.50 8.66
CA ASP A 564 2.08 -16.89 7.28
C ASP A 564 1.27 -18.11 6.90
N LEU A 565 0.27 -17.90 6.05
CA LEU A 565 -0.59 -18.96 5.55
C LEU A 565 -0.05 -19.55 4.24
N GLY A 566 0.99 -18.96 3.67
CA GLY A 566 1.49 -19.29 2.34
C GLY A 566 0.37 -19.37 1.31
N ALA A 567 0.30 -20.50 0.62
CA ALA A 567 -0.70 -20.79 -0.41
C ALA A 567 -2.04 -21.35 0.12
N ALA A 568 -2.20 -21.58 1.43
CA ALA A 568 -3.33 -22.34 1.97
C ALA A 568 -4.63 -21.52 2.07
N CYS A 569 -4.51 -20.23 2.39
CA CYS A 569 -5.66 -19.32 2.57
C CYS A 569 -6.17 -18.70 1.27
N LEU A 570 -5.43 -18.86 0.16
CA LEU A 570 -5.84 -18.39 -1.16
C LEU A 570 -6.33 -19.60 -1.97
N ILE A 571 -7.35 -19.43 -2.80
CA ILE A 571 -7.87 -20.53 -3.62
C ILE A 571 -6.87 -20.92 -4.73
N ILE A 572 -5.98 -21.85 -4.40
CA ILE A 572 -5.01 -22.46 -5.32
C ILE A 572 -5.35 -23.94 -5.55
N GLY A 573 -6.40 -24.19 -6.33
CA GLY A 573 -6.86 -25.52 -6.71
C GLY A 573 -8.35 -25.72 -6.44
N ASN A 574 -8.72 -26.90 -5.92
CA ASN A 574 -10.09 -27.24 -5.55
C ASN A 574 -10.38 -26.90 -4.07
N GLY A 575 -9.94 -25.73 -3.59
CA GLY A 575 -10.38 -25.23 -2.28
C GLY A 575 -11.85 -24.83 -2.36
N ASN A 576 -12.59 -24.96 -1.26
CA ASN A 576 -13.92 -24.38 -1.17
C ASN A 576 -13.79 -22.89 -0.80
N ASP A 577 -14.52 -22.05 -1.54
CA ASP A 577 -14.74 -20.62 -1.34
C ASP A 577 -16.22 -20.41 -1.67
N CYS A 578 -17.06 -20.54 -0.65
CA CYS A 578 -18.50 -20.57 -0.79
C CYS A 578 -19.10 -19.17 -0.98
N ASN A 579 -18.50 -18.15 -0.36
CA ASN A 579 -18.94 -16.75 -0.41
C ASN A 579 -18.33 -15.97 -1.61
N GLY A 580 -17.28 -16.50 -2.25
CA GLY A 580 -16.62 -15.96 -3.43
C GLY A 580 -15.65 -14.81 -3.14
N ASN A 581 -15.15 -14.69 -1.90
CA ASN A 581 -14.28 -13.59 -1.48
C ASN A 581 -12.79 -13.79 -1.88
N GLY A 582 -12.42 -14.99 -2.36
CA GLY A 582 -11.06 -15.35 -2.79
C GLY A 582 -10.20 -16.04 -1.71
N PHE A 583 -10.74 -16.19 -0.50
CA PHE A 583 -10.20 -16.99 0.59
C PHE A 583 -10.93 -18.34 0.67
N SER A 584 -10.37 -19.31 1.38
CA SER A 584 -11.06 -20.57 1.63
C SER A 584 -11.97 -20.50 2.85
N ASP A 585 -13.06 -21.28 2.83
CA ASP A 585 -14.01 -21.45 3.94
C ASP A 585 -13.31 -21.65 5.31
N GLU A 586 -12.35 -22.59 5.36
CA GLU A 586 -11.49 -22.87 6.52
C GLU A 586 -10.75 -21.62 7.05
N CYS A 587 -10.41 -20.68 6.17
CA CYS A 587 -9.69 -19.47 6.48
C CYS A 587 -10.58 -18.33 6.96
N ASP A 588 -11.76 -18.14 6.35
CA ASP A 588 -12.73 -17.13 6.83
C ASP A 588 -13.16 -17.43 8.27
N ILE A 589 -13.31 -18.72 8.60
CA ILE A 589 -13.55 -19.22 9.95
C ILE A 589 -12.33 -19.02 10.87
N GLU A 590 -11.11 -19.40 10.42
CA GLU A 590 -9.90 -19.28 11.25
C GLU A 590 -9.58 -17.82 11.67
N PHE A 591 -9.90 -16.85 10.80
CA PHE A 591 -9.64 -15.42 11.03
C PHE A 591 -10.85 -14.64 11.56
N GLY A 592 -12.01 -15.28 11.69
CA GLY A 592 -13.22 -14.66 12.24
C GLY A 592 -13.86 -13.62 11.32
N GLU A 593 -13.63 -13.72 10.01
CA GLU A 593 -14.36 -12.98 8.98
C GLU A 593 -15.74 -13.62 8.72
N SER A 594 -15.85 -14.94 8.95
CA SER A 594 -17.10 -15.71 9.03
C SER A 594 -17.20 -16.47 10.35
N THR A 595 -18.44 -16.80 10.75
CA THR A 595 -18.74 -17.71 11.86
C THR A 595 -18.98 -19.12 11.30
N ASP A 596 -18.61 -20.15 12.06
CA ASP A 596 -18.99 -21.57 11.86
C ASP A 596 -19.37 -22.10 13.25
N CYS A 597 -20.66 -22.08 13.56
CA CYS A 597 -21.15 -22.42 14.91
C CYS A 597 -21.31 -23.93 15.11
N ASN A 598 -21.57 -24.68 14.03
CA ASN A 598 -21.76 -26.13 14.04
C ASN A 598 -20.44 -26.91 13.87
N ALA A 599 -19.32 -26.19 13.70
CA ALA A 599 -17.96 -26.67 13.47
C ALA A 599 -17.86 -27.65 12.29
N ASN A 600 -18.62 -27.40 11.21
CA ASN A 600 -18.61 -28.26 10.04
C ASN A 600 -17.46 -27.96 9.06
N GLY A 601 -16.86 -26.77 9.13
CA GLY A 601 -15.81 -26.27 8.23
C GLY A 601 -16.31 -25.41 7.08
N ILE A 602 -17.58 -24.98 7.10
CA ILE A 602 -18.25 -24.09 6.15
C ILE A 602 -18.83 -22.91 6.94
N PRO A 603 -18.70 -21.65 6.45
CA PRO A 603 -19.37 -20.49 7.04
C PRO A 603 -20.88 -20.64 7.21
N ASP A 604 -21.41 -20.17 8.34
CA ASP A 604 -22.85 -20.13 8.69
C ASP A 604 -23.71 -19.50 7.57
N ASP A 605 -23.22 -18.44 6.92
CA ASP A 605 -23.92 -17.75 5.82
C ASP A 605 -23.97 -18.59 4.54
N CYS A 606 -23.01 -19.48 4.34
CA CYS A 606 -22.98 -20.44 3.25
C CYS A 606 -23.83 -21.69 3.53
N ASP A 607 -23.92 -22.14 4.79
CA ASP A 607 -24.83 -23.21 5.21
C ASP A 607 -26.30 -22.77 5.02
N ILE A 608 -26.65 -21.54 5.42
CA ILE A 608 -27.98 -20.95 5.16
C ILE A 608 -28.24 -20.82 3.65
N ALA A 609 -27.26 -20.36 2.87
CA ALA A 609 -27.41 -20.19 1.43
C ALA A 609 -27.56 -21.52 0.67
N SER A 610 -26.94 -22.59 1.17
CA SER A 610 -27.02 -23.95 0.63
C SER A 610 -28.28 -24.69 1.09
N GLY A 611 -28.85 -24.27 2.23
CA GLY A 611 -30.00 -24.89 2.89
C GLY A 611 -29.61 -26.09 3.75
N ASP A 612 -28.34 -26.17 4.16
CA ASP A 612 -27.82 -27.19 5.06
C ASP A 612 -28.12 -26.84 6.54
N SER A 613 -28.23 -25.55 6.87
CA SER A 613 -28.77 -25.06 8.14
C SER A 613 -30.03 -24.19 7.94
N LEU A 614 -30.87 -24.10 8.98
CA LEU A 614 -32.12 -23.33 8.97
C LEU A 614 -31.90 -21.92 9.54
N ASP A 615 -32.53 -20.92 8.91
CA ASP A 615 -32.71 -19.56 9.43
C ASP A 615 -34.23 -19.26 9.37
N SER A 616 -34.94 -19.62 10.45
CA SER A 616 -36.41 -19.59 10.47
C SER A 616 -37.00 -18.22 10.77
N ASP A 617 -36.25 -17.33 11.42
CA ASP A 617 -36.67 -15.96 11.72
C ASP A 617 -36.09 -14.89 10.77
N GLY A 618 -35.08 -15.25 9.97
CA GLY A 618 -34.59 -14.52 8.80
C GLY A 618 -33.55 -13.47 9.13
N ASP A 619 -32.72 -13.70 10.14
CA ASP A 619 -31.73 -12.73 10.64
C ASP A 619 -30.26 -13.11 10.44
N LEU A 620 -30.00 -14.16 9.64
CA LEU A 620 -28.70 -14.57 9.11
C LEU A 620 -27.75 -15.21 10.16
N GLU A 621 -28.31 -15.70 11.26
CA GLU A 621 -27.67 -16.61 12.20
C GLU A 621 -28.42 -17.96 12.17
N PRO A 622 -27.75 -19.11 11.94
CA PRO A 622 -28.46 -20.39 11.92
C PRO A 622 -29.20 -20.67 13.24
N ASP A 623 -30.41 -21.21 13.15
CA ASP A 623 -31.27 -21.53 14.31
C ASP A 623 -30.54 -22.42 15.34
N GLU A 624 -29.64 -23.29 14.86
CA GLU A 624 -28.81 -24.18 15.69
C GLU A 624 -27.70 -23.46 16.48
N CYS A 625 -27.22 -22.29 16.04
CA CYS A 625 -26.24 -21.49 16.77
C CYS A 625 -26.81 -20.85 18.04
N ARG A 626 -28.14 -20.68 18.06
CA ARG A 626 -28.90 -20.07 19.17
C ARG A 626 -29.31 -21.06 20.24
N ASP A 627 -29.29 -22.34 19.92
CA ASP A 627 -29.73 -23.42 20.79
C ASP A 627 -28.59 -23.89 21.70
N SER A 628 -28.77 -23.75 23.01
CA SER A 628 -27.79 -24.15 24.02
C SER A 628 -28.00 -25.56 24.57
N ARG A 629 -28.94 -26.33 24.01
CA ARG A 629 -29.19 -27.72 24.38
C ARG A 629 -28.02 -28.64 23.95
N PRO A 630 -27.80 -29.79 24.61
CA PRO A 630 -26.75 -30.73 24.23
C PRO A 630 -27.02 -31.40 22.88
N LEU A 631 -26.01 -31.43 22.01
CA LEU A 631 -26.02 -32.21 20.77
C LEU A 631 -26.16 -33.71 21.07
N PHE A 632 -26.90 -34.44 20.23
CA PHE A 632 -27.13 -35.88 20.41
C PHE A 632 -27.32 -36.65 19.09
N HIS A 633 -27.46 -37.97 19.18
CA HIS A 633 -27.98 -38.81 18.12
C HIS A 633 -29.33 -39.43 18.49
N ARG A 634 -30.36 -39.10 17.72
CA ARG A 634 -31.69 -39.69 17.77
C ARG A 634 -31.60 -41.18 17.45
N GLY A 635 -32.12 -42.01 18.35
CA GLY A 635 -32.07 -43.47 18.28
C GLY A 635 -30.99 -44.13 19.15
N ASP A 636 -29.89 -43.45 19.51
CA ASP A 636 -28.92 -43.94 20.51
C ASP A 636 -29.27 -43.35 21.88
N ILE A 637 -30.16 -44.04 22.59
CA ILE A 637 -30.68 -43.66 23.92
C ILE A 637 -29.63 -43.81 25.01
N ASN A 638 -28.65 -44.68 24.80
CA ASN A 638 -27.69 -45.08 25.82
C ASN A 638 -26.44 -44.18 25.82
N GLY A 639 -26.18 -43.51 24.70
CA GLY A 639 -25.12 -42.53 24.49
C GLY A 639 -23.74 -43.17 24.32
N ASP A 640 -23.64 -44.32 23.63
CA ASP A 640 -22.37 -45.00 23.33
C ASP A 640 -21.91 -44.86 21.86
N SER A 641 -22.53 -43.92 21.13
CA SER A 641 -22.29 -43.61 19.72
C SER A 641 -22.65 -44.75 18.76
N SER A 642 -23.49 -45.70 19.19
CA SER A 642 -23.84 -46.89 18.41
C SER A 642 -25.35 -47.15 18.46
N LEU A 643 -26.05 -47.00 17.34
CA LEU A 643 -27.46 -47.41 17.24
C LEU A 643 -27.53 -48.93 17.06
N ASP A 644 -27.88 -49.66 18.11
CA ASP A 644 -28.03 -51.11 18.09
C ASP A 644 -29.26 -51.63 18.86
N ILE A 645 -29.34 -52.95 19.10
CA ILE A 645 -30.48 -53.56 19.79
C ILE A 645 -30.60 -53.12 21.26
N SER A 646 -29.52 -52.64 21.88
CA SER A 646 -29.50 -52.14 23.24
C SER A 646 -30.33 -50.87 23.40
N ASP A 647 -30.43 -50.03 22.36
CA ASP A 647 -31.22 -48.81 22.39
C ASP A 647 -32.71 -49.06 22.29
N ALA A 648 -33.12 -49.94 21.37
CA ALA A 648 -34.48 -50.44 21.32
C ALA A 648 -34.90 -51.10 22.65
N VAL A 649 -33.96 -51.75 23.36
CA VAL A 649 -34.19 -52.28 24.70
C VAL A 649 -34.27 -51.16 25.74
N GLY A 650 -33.42 -50.12 25.66
CA GLY A 650 -33.44 -48.94 26.53
C GLY A 650 -34.77 -48.19 26.47
N THR A 651 -35.28 -47.92 25.27
CA THR A 651 -36.60 -47.29 25.06
C THR A 651 -37.71 -48.13 25.69
N LEU A 652 -37.67 -49.46 25.54
CA LEU A 652 -38.65 -50.36 26.16
C LEU A 652 -38.52 -50.46 27.69
N ASP A 653 -37.31 -50.32 28.25
CA ASP A 653 -37.06 -50.33 29.69
C ASP A 653 -37.64 -49.06 30.34
N TYR A 654 -37.36 -47.88 29.75
CA TYR A 654 -37.96 -46.60 30.12
C TYR A 654 -39.49 -46.68 30.10
N LEU A 655 -40.09 -47.18 29.02
CA LEU A 655 -41.55 -47.21 28.83
C LEU A 655 -42.29 -48.23 29.71
N PHE A 656 -41.73 -49.42 29.93
CA PHE A 656 -42.50 -50.56 30.46
C PHE A 656 -41.99 -51.20 31.76
N THR A 657 -40.71 -51.05 32.10
CA THR A 657 -40.15 -51.64 33.33
C THR A 657 -40.01 -50.62 34.46
N GLY A 658 -40.07 -49.32 34.14
CA GLY A 658 -39.77 -48.24 35.07
C GLY A 658 -38.27 -48.07 35.26
N GLY A 659 -37.51 -48.19 34.17
CA GLY A 659 -36.08 -47.88 34.11
C GLY A 659 -35.75 -46.45 34.52
N ALA A 660 -34.46 -46.11 34.57
CA ALA A 660 -34.05 -44.73 34.75
C ALA A 660 -34.52 -43.88 33.55
N ILE A 661 -34.89 -42.62 33.80
CA ILE A 661 -35.12 -41.67 32.72
C ILE A 661 -33.77 -41.49 31.98
N PRO A 662 -33.73 -41.63 30.63
CA PRO A 662 -32.54 -41.33 29.84
C PRO A 662 -32.03 -39.92 30.13
N SER A 663 -30.70 -39.72 30.09
CA SER A 663 -30.14 -38.37 30.24
C SER A 663 -30.41 -37.48 29.03
N CYS A 664 -30.75 -38.08 27.89
CA CYS A 664 -31.28 -37.42 26.72
C CYS A 664 -32.59 -38.10 26.33
N LEU A 665 -33.73 -37.49 26.63
CA LEU A 665 -35.03 -38.08 26.33
C LEU A 665 -35.34 -37.97 24.83
N GLU A 666 -34.87 -36.89 24.19
CA GLU A 666 -34.86 -36.71 22.73
C GLU A 666 -34.30 -37.92 21.96
N ALA A 667 -33.21 -38.52 22.45
CA ALA A 667 -32.61 -39.69 21.81
C ALA A 667 -33.55 -40.92 21.78
N SER A 668 -34.64 -40.90 22.54
CA SER A 668 -35.64 -41.98 22.65
C SER A 668 -36.82 -41.82 21.68
N ASP A 669 -37.16 -40.60 21.27
CA ASP A 669 -38.18 -40.34 20.24
C ASP A 669 -37.49 -40.52 18.88
N PHE A 670 -37.66 -41.70 18.28
CA PHE A 670 -36.93 -42.12 17.08
C PHE A 670 -37.50 -41.46 15.84
N ASN A 671 -38.79 -41.16 15.84
CA ASN A 671 -39.53 -40.70 14.68
C ASN A 671 -39.78 -39.16 14.68
N ASN A 672 -39.48 -38.51 15.81
CA ASN A 672 -39.72 -37.10 16.14
C ASN A 672 -41.19 -36.66 16.00
N ASP A 673 -42.13 -37.43 16.56
CA ASP A 673 -43.56 -37.06 16.66
C ASP A 673 -43.95 -36.39 17.99
N ARG A 674 -42.95 -36.15 18.85
CA ARG A 674 -43.00 -35.46 20.15
C ARG A 674 -43.54 -36.32 21.29
N ILE A 675 -43.50 -37.64 21.14
CA ILE A 675 -44.00 -38.61 22.12
C ILE A 675 -43.14 -39.88 22.08
N VAL A 676 -42.26 -40.07 23.07
CA VAL A 676 -41.60 -41.37 23.29
C VAL A 676 -42.66 -42.43 23.58
N ASP A 677 -42.86 -43.36 22.67
CA ASP A 677 -43.82 -44.46 22.81
C ASP A 677 -43.32 -45.78 22.17
N ILE A 678 -44.17 -46.82 22.13
CA ILE A 678 -43.76 -48.13 21.61
C ILE A 678 -43.41 -48.11 20.11
N SER A 679 -43.87 -47.11 19.37
CA SER A 679 -43.58 -46.93 17.95
C SER A 679 -42.10 -46.64 17.70
N ASP A 680 -41.40 -45.96 18.62
CA ASP A 680 -39.98 -45.64 18.50
C ASP A 680 -39.09 -46.87 18.62
N ALA A 681 -39.33 -47.69 19.65
CA ALA A 681 -38.65 -48.98 19.80
C ALA A 681 -38.93 -49.91 18.61
N VAL A 682 -40.14 -49.84 18.02
CA VAL A 682 -40.49 -50.59 16.81
C VAL A 682 -39.81 -50.01 15.56
N ALA A 683 -39.68 -48.69 15.45
CA ALA A 683 -38.99 -48.02 14.36
C ALA A 683 -37.49 -48.34 14.36
N SER A 684 -36.82 -48.24 15.52
CA SER A 684 -35.43 -48.67 15.73
C SER A 684 -35.20 -50.13 15.31
N LEU A 685 -36.04 -51.07 15.77
CA LEU A 685 -35.93 -52.48 15.37
C LEU A 685 -36.24 -52.71 13.88
N ASN A 686 -37.12 -51.91 13.27
CA ASN A 686 -37.40 -51.98 11.83
C ASN A 686 -36.23 -51.46 11.00
N TYR A 687 -35.58 -50.37 11.40
CA TYR A 687 -34.35 -49.87 10.80
C TYR A 687 -33.26 -50.97 10.85
N LEU A 688 -32.93 -51.44 12.05
CA LEU A 688 -31.84 -52.40 12.31
C LEU A 688 -32.01 -53.75 11.60
N PHE A 689 -33.23 -54.28 11.51
CA PHE A 689 -33.45 -55.67 11.07
C PHE A 689 -34.33 -55.84 9.82
N SER A 690 -35.07 -54.81 9.41
CA SER A 690 -36.05 -54.90 8.32
C SER A 690 -35.85 -53.87 7.19
N GLY A 691 -34.86 -52.97 7.31
CA GLY A 691 -34.63 -51.91 6.33
C GLY A 691 -35.73 -50.85 6.33
N GLY A 692 -36.20 -50.48 7.52
CA GLY A 692 -37.05 -49.29 7.73
C GLY A 692 -36.29 -47.98 7.49
N GLU A 693 -37.00 -46.87 7.61
CA GLU A 693 -36.39 -45.54 7.56
C GLU A 693 -35.40 -45.33 8.73
N PRO A 694 -34.33 -44.52 8.55
CA PRO A 694 -33.46 -44.10 9.65
C PRO A 694 -34.24 -43.28 10.71
N PRO A 695 -33.66 -43.05 11.90
CA PRO A 695 -34.22 -42.08 12.85
C PRO A 695 -34.29 -40.69 12.21
N ALA A 696 -35.22 -39.87 12.70
CA ALA A 696 -35.29 -38.46 12.31
C ALA A 696 -34.01 -37.71 12.72
N ALA A 697 -33.79 -36.52 12.16
CA ALA A 697 -32.68 -35.68 12.58
C ALA A 697 -32.82 -35.26 14.07
N PRO A 698 -31.71 -35.10 14.81
CA PRO A 698 -30.32 -35.35 14.41
C PRO A 698 -29.92 -36.83 14.59
N GLY A 699 -29.61 -37.57 13.52
CA GLY A 699 -29.26 -38.99 13.60
C GLY A 699 -29.31 -39.67 12.23
N PRO A 700 -28.98 -40.98 12.11
CA PRO A 700 -28.44 -41.89 13.13
C PRO A 700 -26.98 -41.57 13.55
N PRO A 701 -26.33 -42.32 14.46
CA PRO A 701 -24.92 -42.15 14.85
C PRO A 701 -23.88 -42.29 13.72
N GLU A 702 -24.28 -42.63 12.50
CA GLU A 702 -23.42 -42.51 11.31
C GLU A 702 -23.34 -41.07 10.74
N ALA A 703 -24.21 -40.16 11.20
CA ALA A 703 -24.16 -38.72 10.94
C ALA A 703 -23.32 -37.98 12.01
N ARG A 704 -23.16 -36.66 11.88
CA ARG A 704 -22.67 -35.83 13.00
C ARG A 704 -23.78 -35.69 14.07
N CYS A 705 -23.40 -35.42 15.31
CA CYS A 705 -24.37 -34.98 16.32
C CYS A 705 -24.98 -33.64 15.90
N GLY A 706 -26.23 -33.39 16.28
CA GLY A 706 -26.93 -32.13 15.97
C GLY A 706 -27.86 -31.71 17.10
N ASN A 707 -28.42 -30.51 16.97
CA ASN A 707 -29.47 -30.01 17.85
C ASN A 707 -30.82 -30.66 17.53
N ASP A 708 -31.75 -30.60 18.48
CA ASP A 708 -33.14 -30.98 18.22
C ASP A 708 -33.79 -29.97 17.26
N THR A 709 -34.50 -30.50 16.27
CA THR A 709 -35.19 -29.73 15.21
C THR A 709 -36.50 -29.07 15.68
N ASP A 710 -37.04 -29.47 16.84
CA ASP A 710 -38.11 -28.71 17.49
C ASP A 710 -37.52 -27.57 18.33
N ALA A 711 -38.18 -26.41 18.36
CA ALA A 711 -37.63 -25.21 19.00
C ALA A 711 -37.51 -25.36 20.54
N GLU A 712 -36.50 -24.74 21.15
CA GLU A 712 -36.27 -24.73 22.60
C GLU A 712 -37.53 -24.31 23.38
N GLY A 713 -37.92 -25.11 24.39
CA GLY A 713 -39.10 -24.88 25.22
C GLY A 713 -40.44 -25.07 24.49
N SER A 714 -40.44 -25.64 23.27
CA SER A 714 -41.67 -26.02 22.58
C SER A 714 -42.34 -27.25 23.20
N LEU A 715 -43.45 -27.71 22.61
CA LEU A 715 -44.06 -29.00 23.01
C LEU A 715 -43.33 -30.22 22.43
N GLY A 716 -42.36 -30.01 21.53
CA GLY A 716 -41.50 -31.06 20.97
C GLY A 716 -40.19 -31.23 21.71
N ASP A 717 -39.74 -30.22 22.46
CA ASP A 717 -38.56 -30.27 23.32
C ASP A 717 -38.82 -31.19 24.53
N LEU A 718 -38.57 -32.49 24.35
CA LEU A 718 -38.64 -33.53 25.38
C LEU A 718 -37.46 -33.42 26.36
N GLY A 719 -36.40 -32.73 25.95
CA GLY A 719 -35.27 -32.35 26.76
C GLY A 719 -34.09 -33.32 26.67
N CYS A 720 -32.89 -32.74 26.72
CA CYS A 720 -31.63 -33.44 26.81
C CYS A 720 -30.78 -32.77 27.91
N ASP A 721 -30.63 -33.43 29.07
CA ASP A 721 -29.85 -32.90 30.20
C ASP A 721 -28.34 -33.13 29.97
N ASN A 722 -27.99 -34.28 29.36
CA ASN A 722 -26.62 -34.65 29.02
C ASN A 722 -26.60 -35.81 28.01
N TYR A 723 -25.66 -35.75 27.07
CA TYR A 723 -25.39 -36.81 26.12
C TYR A 723 -23.88 -37.12 26.08
N ALA A 724 -23.53 -38.40 25.97
CA ALA A 724 -22.14 -38.86 26.03
C ALA A 724 -21.65 -39.54 24.73
N GLY A 725 -22.54 -39.68 23.75
CA GLY A 725 -22.23 -40.24 22.43
C GLY A 725 -21.64 -39.23 21.44
N CYS A 726 -21.38 -38.01 21.90
CA CYS A 726 -20.71 -36.90 21.23
C CYS A 726 -19.48 -36.50 22.07
#